data_AF-A0A9P3WIJ4-F1
#
_entry.id   AF-A0A9P3WIJ4-F1
#
_cell.length_a   1.000
_cell.length_b   1.000
_cell.length_c   1.000
_cell.angle_alpha   90.00
_cell.angle_beta   90.00
_cell.angle_gamma   90.00
#
_symmetry.space_group_name_H-M   'P 1'
#
loop_
_entity.id
_entity.type
_entity.pdbx_description
1 polymer ?
#
loop_
_entity_poly.entity_id
_entity_poly.type
_entity_poly.pdbx_seq_one_letter_code
_entity_poly.pdbx_strand_id
1 'polypeptide(L)'
;MKLGSFAVSVPQYKIETQVIYQTIRTPTVFERMLMRLCKSYRKTPEIAQLTLVQIFEQQLGVTSASALVGPCVEDLIYLGVLACPASENYMSLRLADISLTPEGLNFLARERLPGRQQQTKVQHLFLPLSNTVQPLRASNLPGTPTSTVFISKDVLEPQDCSAWIRQELEKERHPWKTANTEIHSVQSSVAGVVWEQHQITIECDGSGVLSVKAPGSASFEQWLQMAAADIVWQHILQPILTSEPAANWPRLSDESIRHAREIAPLSRAADSTTDPSATLLHVLTNDAEKDNYFGENLILLHGKKSSILGMTILLRNAEPEIRQLDSKKGSLWLEMTVPEGLPAGLATLRILKKDGAPQAHFSGWGNVFWRGQAQRAALSLTADSTISAEIWQRLQAELQSGLNATHSATAHALTSLWLTPQETITHWQSRNEVRPVAEWLADASEFAAALERYTPHSRAQWQPYWLNALKALMMAGVTRLQTPIQPDEAIHYLTVLNQLVPDHSSDFSALLLDHCSPLTDVASLEQLRKAVGPTSVLPNSLFSSTLLQIWLAEVLTDAPLTLHEPHAFAQSLTTLRNAQQDVLRNVGMKSLTDAATGNLSLKSVKTSALTSVTQWQNAVAALGTLRAAVTSASFSRIDAFDTQVQAWRELVTQKLAHPEAPGKRFVIFDTSALIEYPNLPSCLQ
;
A
#
# COMPACT_ATOMS: atom_id res chain seq x y z
N MET A 1 -11.99 12.50 18.24
CA MET A 1 -10.99 11.71 17.48
C MET A 1 -9.95 11.17 18.45
N LYS A 2 -9.50 9.91 18.31
CA LYS A 2 -8.48 9.31 19.19
C LYS A 2 -7.09 9.63 18.66
N LEU A 3 -6.25 10.34 19.43
CA LEU A 3 -4.86 10.64 19.08
C LEU A 3 -3.94 9.43 19.24
N GLY A 4 -4.26 8.58 20.21
CA GLY A 4 -3.50 7.37 20.47
C GLY A 4 -3.64 6.89 21.91
N SER A 5 -3.00 5.76 22.18
CA SER A 5 -2.78 5.25 23.53
C SER A 5 -1.27 5.28 23.82
N PHE A 6 -0.91 5.73 25.03
CA PHE A 6 0.46 5.99 25.45
C PHE A 6 0.69 5.43 26.85
N ALA A 7 1.91 4.93 27.08
CA ALA A 7 2.36 4.52 28.39
C ALA A 7 3.01 5.73 29.11
N VAL A 8 2.57 6.00 30.34
CA VAL A 8 3.12 7.05 31.21
C VAL A 8 3.71 6.39 32.45
N SER A 9 4.96 6.72 32.75
CA SER A 9 5.62 6.32 33.99
C SER A 9 5.38 7.34 35.09
N VAL A 10 4.78 6.88 36.19
CA VAL A 10 4.52 7.65 37.41
C VAL A 10 5.54 7.23 38.48
N PRO A 11 6.22 8.18 39.14
CA PRO A 11 7.19 7.86 40.18
C PRO A 11 6.47 7.33 41.43
N GLN A 12 7.04 6.31 42.04
CA GLN A 12 6.73 5.85 43.39
C GLN A 12 8.00 5.96 44.22
N TYR A 13 7.87 6.26 45.51
CA TYR A 13 9.01 6.65 46.34
C TYR A 13 9.30 5.56 47.36
N LYS A 14 10.53 5.04 47.35
CA LYS A 14 11.05 4.19 48.41
C LYS A 14 11.37 5.09 49.60
N ILE A 15 10.70 4.84 50.72
CA ILE A 15 10.87 5.60 51.95
C ILE A 15 11.66 4.75 52.93
N GLU A 16 12.79 5.26 53.41
CA GLU A 16 13.49 4.69 54.56
C GLU A 16 13.02 5.40 55.82
N THR A 17 12.63 4.63 56.84
CA THR A 17 12.09 5.18 58.08
C THR A 17 12.86 4.68 59.27
N GLN A 18 13.30 5.61 60.10
CA GLN A 18 13.89 5.34 61.41
C GLN A 18 12.81 5.36 62.48
N VAL A 19 12.65 4.25 63.19
CA VAL A 19 11.67 4.09 64.26
C VAL A 19 12.41 3.96 65.59
N ILE A 20 12.10 4.84 66.54
CA ILE A 20 12.57 4.73 67.93
C ILE A 20 11.41 4.21 68.77
N TYR A 21 11.64 3.09 69.44
CA TYR A 21 10.62 2.41 70.23
C TYR A 21 11.19 1.90 71.55
N GLN A 22 10.30 1.57 72.47
CA GLN A 22 10.61 0.86 73.71
C GLN A 22 9.56 -0.22 73.94
N THR A 23 9.95 -1.34 74.54
CA THR A 23 8.99 -2.37 74.96
C THR A 23 8.72 -2.23 76.44
N ILE A 24 7.46 -2.00 76.80
CA ILE A 24 7.03 -2.04 78.19
C ILE A 24 7.06 -3.48 78.66
N ARG A 25 7.76 -3.73 79.76
CA ARG A 25 7.87 -5.06 80.37
C ARG A 25 7.43 -5.02 81.84
N THR A 26 7.21 -6.21 82.38
CA THR A 26 7.09 -6.36 83.83
C THR A 26 8.49 -6.23 84.47
N PRO A 27 8.61 -5.53 85.61
CA PRO A 27 9.86 -5.51 86.35
C PRO A 27 10.27 -6.93 86.77
N THR A 28 11.57 -7.22 86.72
CA THR A 28 12.11 -8.47 87.26
C THR A 28 11.91 -8.52 88.77
N VAL A 29 12.10 -9.70 89.37
CA VAL A 29 11.99 -9.86 90.83
C VAL A 29 12.94 -8.91 91.56
N PHE A 30 14.18 -8.78 91.10
CA PHE A 30 15.18 -7.90 91.71
C PHE A 30 14.86 -6.42 91.54
N GLU A 31 14.45 -5.98 90.34
CA GLU A 31 14.04 -4.59 90.11
C GLU A 31 12.84 -4.20 90.98
N ARG A 32 11.81 -5.06 91.03
CA ARG A 32 10.64 -4.86 91.88
C ARG A 32 11.03 -4.77 93.35
N MET A 33 11.93 -5.64 93.80
CA MET A 33 12.42 -5.67 95.18
C MET A 33 13.20 -4.40 95.52
N LEU A 34 14.12 -3.97 94.65
CA LEU A 34 14.91 -2.75 94.80
C LEU A 34 14.02 -1.50 94.88
N MET A 35 13.02 -1.39 94.00
CA MET A 35 12.05 -0.29 94.03
C MET A 35 11.24 -0.31 95.33
N ARG A 36 10.80 -1.48 95.80
CA ARG A 36 10.08 -1.61 97.09
C ARG A 36 10.97 -1.28 98.30
N LEU A 37 12.24 -1.66 98.28
CA LEU A 37 13.22 -1.29 99.31
C LEU A 37 13.35 0.23 99.40
N CYS A 38 13.54 0.90 98.26
CA CYS A 38 13.63 2.36 98.19
C CYS A 38 12.33 3.06 98.63
N LYS A 39 11.16 2.48 98.34
CA LYS A 39 9.85 3.03 98.74
C LYS A 39 9.58 2.89 100.24
N SER A 40 9.78 1.69 100.78
CA SER A 40 9.24 1.31 102.09
C SER A 40 10.26 1.34 103.22
N TYR A 41 11.55 1.15 102.92
CA TYR A 41 12.58 0.92 103.94
C TYR A 41 13.69 1.97 103.97
N ARG A 42 13.67 2.94 103.05
CA ARG A 42 14.64 4.04 102.99
C ARG A 42 14.69 4.90 104.27
N LYS A 43 13.58 5.02 105.00
CA LYS A 43 13.49 5.80 106.25
C LYS A 43 13.61 4.93 107.51
N THR A 44 13.77 3.63 107.36
CA THR A 44 13.87 2.69 108.48
C THR A 44 15.34 2.64 108.94
N PRO A 45 15.68 3.11 110.16
CA PRO A 45 17.07 3.36 110.54
C PRO A 45 18.01 2.16 110.37
N GLU A 46 17.54 0.95 110.68
CA GLU A 46 18.32 -0.30 110.64
C GLU A 46 18.68 -0.75 109.21
N ILE A 47 17.82 -0.45 108.22
CA ILE A 47 18.00 -0.89 106.83
C ILE A 47 18.57 0.25 105.97
N ALA A 48 18.21 1.50 106.27
CA ALA A 48 18.59 2.68 105.49
C ALA A 48 20.12 2.90 105.42
N GLN A 49 20.85 2.52 106.47
CA GLN A 49 22.31 2.69 106.54
C GLN A 49 23.10 1.56 105.88
N LEU A 50 22.45 0.44 105.55
CA LEU A 50 23.11 -0.68 104.87
C LEU A 50 23.32 -0.37 103.38
N THR A 51 24.44 -0.85 102.83
CA THR A 51 24.69 -0.78 101.38
C THR A 51 23.80 -1.78 100.63
N LEU A 52 23.56 -1.55 99.33
CA LEU A 52 22.77 -2.50 98.53
C LEU A 52 23.38 -3.91 98.55
N VAL A 53 24.71 -4.06 98.49
CA VAL A 53 25.36 -5.38 98.65
C VAL A 53 25.00 -6.00 99.99
N GLN A 54 25.12 -5.26 101.10
CA GLN A 54 24.81 -5.78 102.44
C GLN A 54 23.34 -6.21 102.55
N ILE A 55 22.41 -5.43 102.01
CA ILE A 55 20.98 -5.77 102.02
C ILE A 55 20.73 -7.05 101.24
N PHE A 56 21.22 -7.14 100.00
CA PHE A 56 20.93 -8.29 99.15
C PHE A 56 21.66 -9.57 99.58
N GLU A 57 22.92 -9.49 100.02
CA GLU A 57 23.70 -10.68 100.41
C GLU A 57 23.42 -11.12 101.85
N GLN A 58 23.38 -10.18 102.80
CA GLN A 58 23.30 -10.52 104.24
C GLN A 58 21.87 -10.61 104.75
N GLN A 59 20.94 -9.80 104.23
CA GLN A 59 19.55 -9.79 104.69
C GLN A 59 18.63 -10.65 103.80
N LEU A 60 18.88 -10.66 102.49
CA LEU A 60 18.04 -11.35 101.50
C LEU A 60 18.66 -12.65 100.95
N GLY A 61 19.90 -12.98 101.31
CA GLY A 61 20.54 -14.25 100.98
C GLY A 61 20.94 -14.44 99.51
N VAL A 62 21.10 -13.37 98.74
CA VAL A 62 21.58 -13.43 97.34
C VAL A 62 23.08 -13.70 97.33
N THR A 63 23.52 -14.81 96.74
CA THR A 63 24.92 -15.29 96.80
C THR A 63 25.94 -14.45 96.04
N SER A 64 25.52 -13.62 95.09
CA SER A 64 26.37 -12.67 94.37
C SER A 64 25.54 -11.46 93.95
N ALA A 65 25.28 -10.56 94.90
CA ALA A 65 24.37 -9.44 94.66
C ALA A 65 24.89 -8.49 93.58
N SER A 66 26.21 -8.26 93.54
CA SER A 66 26.80 -7.36 92.55
C SER A 66 26.63 -7.85 91.12
N ALA A 67 26.70 -9.17 90.86
CA ALA A 67 26.53 -9.72 89.52
C ALA A 67 25.06 -9.83 89.10
N LEU A 68 24.15 -10.13 90.04
CA LEU A 68 22.73 -10.39 89.75
C LEU A 68 21.85 -9.13 89.87
N VAL A 69 22.15 -8.26 90.83
CA VAL A 69 21.35 -7.08 91.16
C VAL A 69 22.01 -5.80 90.64
N GLY A 70 23.34 -5.75 90.58
CA GLY A 70 24.09 -4.60 90.02
C GLY A 70 23.57 -4.12 88.67
N PRO A 71 23.44 -4.99 87.65
CA PRO A 71 22.86 -4.61 86.36
C PRO A 71 21.44 -4.06 86.46
N CYS A 72 20.62 -4.56 87.40
CA CYS A 72 19.26 -4.06 87.62
C CYS A 72 19.28 -2.64 88.22
N VAL A 73 20.21 -2.35 89.14
CA VAL A 73 20.37 -0.99 89.72
C VAL A 73 20.78 0.00 88.63
N GLU A 74 21.78 -0.37 87.83
CA GLU A 74 22.23 0.43 86.69
C GLU A 74 21.11 0.67 85.67
N ASP A 75 20.35 -0.36 85.33
CA ASP A 75 19.21 -0.24 84.42
C ASP A 75 18.12 0.68 84.98
N LEU A 76 17.77 0.58 86.26
CA LEU A 76 16.77 1.46 86.85
C LEU A 76 17.24 2.91 86.96
N ILE A 77 18.54 3.16 87.16
CA ILE A 77 19.11 4.52 87.11
C ILE A 77 19.07 5.04 85.67
N TYR A 78 19.49 4.24 84.69
CA TYR A 78 19.46 4.60 83.27
C TYR A 78 18.05 4.96 82.79
N LEU A 79 17.04 4.21 83.23
CA LEU A 79 15.63 4.44 82.91
C LEU A 79 15.02 5.61 83.70
N GLY A 80 15.78 6.28 84.56
CA GLY A 80 15.31 7.39 85.41
C GLY A 80 14.31 6.96 86.48
N VAL A 81 14.25 5.67 86.82
CA VAL A 81 13.38 5.11 87.89
C VAL A 81 13.98 5.40 89.28
N LEU A 82 15.31 5.35 89.38
CA LEU A 82 16.06 5.66 90.59
C LEU A 82 16.91 6.92 90.41
N ALA A 83 16.97 7.74 91.46
CA ALA A 83 17.88 8.86 91.57
C ALA A 83 18.83 8.64 92.75
N CYS A 84 20.13 8.71 92.48
CA CYS A 84 21.21 8.54 93.45
C CYS A 84 22.42 9.42 93.08
N PRO A 85 23.37 9.63 94.00
CA PRO A 85 24.67 10.23 93.67
C PRO A 85 25.42 9.42 92.61
N ALA A 86 26.24 10.09 91.80
CA ALA A 86 27.14 9.42 90.88
C ALA A 86 28.14 8.54 91.67
N SER A 87 28.31 7.29 91.25
CA SER A 87 29.21 6.32 91.89
C SER A 87 29.82 5.42 90.81
N GLU A 88 31.09 5.04 90.97
CA GLU A 88 31.73 4.01 90.14
C GLU A 88 31.18 2.61 90.42
N ASN A 89 30.60 2.40 91.61
CA ASN A 89 29.95 1.16 91.98
C ASN A 89 28.62 1.47 92.69
N TYR A 90 27.50 1.30 92.00
CA TYR A 90 26.18 1.60 92.57
C TYR A 90 25.77 0.63 93.70
N MET A 91 26.39 -0.54 93.79
CA MET A 91 26.06 -1.52 94.82
C MET A 91 26.63 -1.17 96.20
N SER A 92 27.65 -0.29 96.27
CA SER A 92 28.19 0.21 97.54
C SER A 92 27.40 1.38 98.12
N LEU A 93 26.41 1.90 97.40
CA LEU A 93 25.54 2.97 97.89
C LEU A 93 24.65 2.48 99.03
N ARG A 94 24.43 3.34 100.03
CA ARG A 94 23.48 3.09 101.11
C ARG A 94 22.05 3.28 100.61
N LEU A 95 21.11 2.51 101.15
CA LEU A 95 19.70 2.64 100.76
C LEU A 95 19.14 4.06 101.00
N ALA A 96 19.62 4.76 102.04
CA ALA A 96 19.25 6.16 102.33
C ALA A 96 19.57 7.12 101.17
N ASP A 97 20.65 6.85 100.44
CA ASP A 97 21.20 7.71 99.40
C ASP A 97 20.53 7.47 98.03
N ILE A 98 19.67 6.45 97.93
CA ILE A 98 18.93 6.10 96.70
C ILE A 98 17.45 6.43 96.89
N SER A 99 16.86 7.06 95.89
CA SER A 99 15.45 7.45 95.90
C SER A 99 14.72 6.97 94.66
N LEU A 100 13.44 6.63 94.80
CA LEU A 100 12.57 6.51 93.64
C LEU A 100 12.23 7.92 93.14
N THR A 101 12.35 8.12 91.84
CA THR A 101 11.81 9.31 91.18
C THR A 101 10.27 9.29 91.20
N PRO A 102 9.60 10.44 90.96
CA PRO A 102 8.15 10.47 90.76
C PRO A 102 7.67 9.47 89.69
N GLU A 103 8.42 9.34 88.60
CA GLU A 103 8.19 8.38 87.52
C GLU A 103 8.39 6.94 88.02
N GLY A 104 9.45 6.68 88.78
CA GLY A 104 9.72 5.38 89.37
C GLY A 104 8.63 4.90 90.33
N LEU A 105 8.01 5.81 91.08
CA LEU A 105 6.83 5.50 91.91
C LEU A 105 5.62 5.09 91.07
N ASN A 106 5.41 5.74 89.93
CA ASN A 106 4.31 5.45 89.02
C ASN A 106 4.52 4.10 88.31
N PHE A 107 5.75 3.81 87.85
CA PHE A 107 6.11 2.50 87.30
C PHE A 107 5.94 1.37 88.30
N LEU A 108 6.33 1.59 89.56
CA LEU A 108 6.12 0.62 90.64
C LEU A 108 4.63 0.35 90.88
N ALA A 109 3.79 1.39 90.88
CA ALA A 109 2.36 1.26 91.12
C ALA A 109 1.63 0.51 89.99
N ARG A 110 2.10 0.65 88.74
CA ARG A 110 1.51 0.01 87.55
C ARG A 110 2.13 -1.34 87.19
N GLU A 111 3.13 -1.80 87.96
CA GLU A 111 3.95 -2.99 87.67
C GLU A 111 4.47 -3.04 86.22
N ARG A 112 4.84 -1.88 85.67
CA ARG A 112 5.33 -1.73 84.30
C ARG A 112 6.62 -0.92 84.31
N LEU A 113 7.62 -1.40 83.59
CA LEU A 113 8.90 -0.72 83.41
C LEU A 113 9.17 -0.51 81.91
N PRO A 114 9.58 0.67 81.46
CA PRO A 114 10.08 0.82 80.10
C PRO A 114 11.36 0.00 79.93
N GLY A 115 11.49 -0.70 78.80
CA GLY A 115 12.78 -1.21 78.36
C GLY A 115 13.71 -0.07 77.90
N ARG A 116 14.96 -0.40 77.58
CA ARG A 116 15.87 0.55 76.94
C ARG A 116 15.31 0.98 75.58
N GLN A 117 15.54 2.24 75.22
CA GLN A 117 15.17 2.74 73.90
C GLN A 117 15.96 1.97 72.83
N GLN A 118 15.26 1.55 71.79
CA GLN A 118 15.80 0.82 70.66
C GLN A 118 15.48 1.58 69.37
N GLN A 119 16.36 1.42 68.39
CA GLN A 119 16.22 2.01 67.06
C GLN A 119 16.21 0.90 66.01
N THR A 120 15.29 0.99 65.07
CA THR A 120 15.23 0.10 63.90
C THR A 120 14.94 0.89 62.64
N LYS A 121 15.25 0.28 61.48
CA LYS A 121 14.93 0.82 60.17
C LYS A 121 13.88 -0.06 59.50
N VAL A 122 12.87 0.58 58.92
CA VAL A 122 11.84 -0.07 58.11
C VAL A 122 11.75 0.64 56.77
N GLN A 123 11.30 -0.08 55.75
CA GLN A 123 11.18 0.43 54.39
C GLN A 123 9.74 0.35 53.91
N HIS A 124 9.27 1.45 53.34
CA HIS A 124 7.93 1.60 52.79
C HIS A 124 8.01 2.07 51.34
N LEU A 125 6.95 1.82 50.60
CA LEU A 125 6.72 2.34 49.26
C LEU A 125 5.56 3.34 49.35
N PHE A 126 5.81 4.59 48.98
CA PHE A 126 4.80 5.63 48.88
C PHE A 126 4.22 5.68 47.45
N LEU A 127 2.90 5.56 47.37
CA LEU A 127 2.10 5.58 46.14
C LEU A 127 1.43 6.95 46.02
N PRO A 128 1.95 7.89 45.20
CA PRO A 128 1.46 9.28 45.19
C PRO A 128 0.05 9.42 44.62
N LEU A 129 -0.37 8.53 43.70
CA LEU A 129 -1.69 8.61 43.08
C LEU A 129 -2.83 8.33 44.05
N SER A 130 -2.63 7.40 44.98
CA SER A 130 -3.58 7.07 46.05
C SER A 130 -3.28 7.79 47.37
N ASN A 131 -2.15 8.48 47.44
CA ASN A 131 -1.63 9.10 48.66
C ASN A 131 -1.56 8.12 49.85
N THR A 132 -0.99 6.93 49.59
CA THR A 132 -0.89 5.85 50.58
C THR A 132 0.53 5.30 50.67
N VAL A 133 0.88 4.76 51.84
CA VAL A 133 2.13 4.01 52.06
C VAL A 133 1.84 2.52 52.19
N GLN A 134 2.76 1.69 51.74
CA GLN A 134 2.70 0.23 51.91
C GLN A 134 4.08 -0.32 52.29
N PRO A 135 4.16 -1.47 52.98
CA PRO A 135 5.44 -2.11 53.28
C PRO A 135 6.20 -2.46 51.99
N LEU A 136 7.50 -2.18 51.93
CA LEU A 136 8.30 -2.52 50.75
C LEU A 136 8.52 -4.04 50.68
N ARG A 137 8.17 -4.66 49.55
CA ARG A 137 8.35 -6.10 49.29
C ARG A 137 8.88 -6.32 47.87
N ALA A 138 9.57 -7.42 47.61
CA ALA A 138 10.00 -7.73 46.24
C ALA A 138 8.81 -7.85 45.26
N SER A 139 7.66 -8.30 45.75
CA SER A 139 6.44 -8.52 44.95
C SER A 139 5.69 -7.25 44.56
N ASN A 140 5.92 -6.12 45.23
CA ASN A 140 5.22 -4.85 44.93
C ASN A 140 6.13 -3.81 44.28
N LEU A 141 7.34 -4.20 43.90
CA LEU A 141 8.21 -3.36 43.09
C LEU A 141 7.74 -3.41 41.63
N PRO A 142 7.51 -2.26 40.99
CA PRO A 142 7.20 -2.23 39.57
C PRO A 142 8.40 -2.67 38.73
N GLY A 143 8.12 -3.19 37.53
CA GLY A 143 9.14 -3.59 36.56
C GLY A 143 9.88 -2.41 35.91
N THR A 144 10.83 -2.71 35.04
CA THR A 144 11.56 -1.67 34.29
C THR A 144 10.59 -0.96 33.32
N PRO A 145 10.48 0.38 33.38
CA PRO A 145 9.57 1.11 32.50
C PRO A 145 10.05 1.06 31.05
N THR A 146 9.13 0.85 30.13
CA THR A 146 9.33 0.87 28.67
C THR A 146 8.84 2.15 27.98
N SER A 147 8.21 3.06 28.74
CA SER A 147 7.66 4.32 28.25
C SER A 147 8.74 5.37 28.04
N THR A 148 8.45 6.31 27.15
CA THR A 148 9.26 7.52 26.92
C THR A 148 8.77 8.73 27.71
N VAL A 149 7.60 8.63 28.36
CA VAL A 149 6.95 9.71 29.11
C VAL A 149 7.06 9.44 30.60
N PHE A 150 7.66 10.38 31.33
CA PHE A 150 7.92 10.28 32.77
C PHE A 150 7.41 11.54 33.49
N ILE A 151 6.60 11.35 34.53
CA ILE A 151 6.26 12.47 35.44
C ILE A 151 7.48 12.78 36.30
N SER A 152 7.94 14.03 36.32
CA SER A 152 9.15 14.38 37.08
C SER A 152 9.05 13.94 38.54
N LYS A 153 10.14 13.36 39.05
CA LYS A 153 10.24 12.88 40.43
C LYS A 153 9.98 14.00 41.46
N ASP A 154 10.24 15.26 41.14
CA ASP A 154 10.12 16.35 42.10
C ASP A 154 8.65 16.81 42.26
N VAL A 155 7.77 16.45 41.31
CA VAL A 155 6.37 16.92 41.27
C VAL A 155 5.49 16.18 42.28
N LEU A 156 5.76 14.88 42.48
CA LEU A 156 4.96 14.00 43.33
C LEU A 156 5.70 13.54 44.59
N GLU A 157 6.87 14.12 44.87
CA GLU A 157 7.68 13.74 46.02
C GLU A 157 6.96 14.12 47.32
N PRO A 158 6.77 13.19 48.27
CA PRO A 158 6.14 13.50 49.53
C PRO A 158 7.06 14.36 50.40
N GLN A 159 6.51 15.37 51.07
CA GLN A 159 7.27 16.20 52.01
C GLN A 159 7.58 15.46 53.32
N ASP A 160 6.59 14.77 53.90
CA ASP A 160 6.75 13.93 55.09
C ASP A 160 5.74 12.77 55.08
N CYS A 161 6.24 11.54 55.24
CA CYS A 161 5.43 10.33 55.30
C CYS A 161 5.28 9.78 56.73
N SER A 162 5.90 10.42 57.73
CA SER A 162 6.04 9.87 59.08
C SER A 162 4.70 9.53 59.74
N ALA A 163 3.67 10.36 59.53
CA ALA A 163 2.34 10.12 60.10
C ALA A 163 1.64 8.89 59.47
N TRP A 164 1.66 8.77 58.14
CA TRP A 164 1.07 7.62 57.44
C TRP A 164 1.81 6.32 57.78
N ILE A 165 3.14 6.39 57.85
CA ILE A 165 3.96 5.24 58.22
C ILE A 165 3.71 4.84 59.65
N ARG A 166 3.54 5.78 60.59
CA ARG A 166 3.15 5.46 61.98
C ARG A 166 1.83 4.69 62.02
N GLN A 167 0.83 5.11 61.26
CA GLN A 167 -0.47 4.44 61.19
C GLN A 167 -0.37 3.05 60.55
N GLU A 168 0.48 2.88 59.54
CA GLU A 168 0.67 1.56 58.89
C GLU A 168 1.48 0.62 59.78
N LEU A 169 2.48 1.14 60.49
CA LEU A 169 3.25 0.41 61.49
C LEU A 169 2.38 -0.17 62.59
N GLU A 170 1.21 0.40 62.93
CA GLU A 170 0.26 -0.18 63.89
C GLU A 170 -0.34 -1.51 63.42
N LYS A 171 -0.54 -1.66 62.10
CA LYS A 171 -1.14 -2.85 61.48
C LYS A 171 -0.07 -3.90 61.14
N GLU A 172 1.15 -3.47 60.90
CA GLU A 172 2.25 -4.35 60.51
C GLU A 172 2.74 -5.25 61.66
N ARG A 173 3.22 -6.43 61.28
CA ARG A 173 3.90 -7.38 62.16
C ARG A 173 5.39 -7.31 61.90
N HIS A 174 6.15 -6.98 62.93
CA HIS A 174 7.61 -6.94 62.90
C HIS A 174 8.19 -7.79 64.02
N PRO A 175 9.37 -8.42 63.84
CA PRO A 175 10.02 -9.18 64.91
C PRO A 175 10.28 -8.36 66.18
N TRP A 176 10.49 -7.05 66.03
CA TRP A 176 10.75 -6.12 67.13
C TRP A 176 9.49 -5.54 67.80
N LYS A 177 8.30 -5.76 67.21
CA LYS A 177 7.05 -5.15 67.66
C LYS A 177 6.16 -6.19 68.34
N THR A 178 5.84 -5.95 69.61
CA THR A 178 4.88 -6.72 70.42
C THR A 178 3.70 -5.85 70.86
N ALA A 179 2.70 -6.44 71.51
CA ALA A 179 1.54 -5.69 72.03
C ALA A 179 1.94 -4.61 73.08
N ASN A 180 3.11 -4.74 73.70
CA ASN A 180 3.61 -3.80 74.70
C ASN A 180 4.68 -2.84 74.14
N THR A 181 4.89 -2.83 72.83
CA THR A 181 5.87 -1.93 72.19
C THR A 181 5.24 -0.56 71.96
N GLU A 182 5.87 0.49 72.51
CA GLU A 182 5.50 1.89 72.31
C GLU A 182 6.47 2.54 71.32
N ILE A 183 5.93 3.15 70.27
CA ILE A 183 6.71 3.90 69.28
C ILE A 183 6.75 5.38 69.70
N HIS A 184 7.95 5.91 69.93
CA HIS A 184 8.14 7.30 70.32
C HIS A 184 8.24 8.21 69.12
N SER A 185 9.20 7.92 68.23
CA SER A 185 9.44 8.73 67.03
C SER A 185 9.46 7.86 65.78
N VAL A 186 8.94 8.45 64.71
CA VAL A 186 9.00 7.93 63.35
C VAL A 186 9.56 9.08 62.51
N GLN A 187 10.70 8.86 61.87
CA GLN A 187 11.34 9.84 60.99
C GLN A 187 11.54 9.19 59.62
N SER A 188 10.87 9.73 58.61
CA SER A 188 10.93 9.20 57.24
C SER A 188 11.78 10.07 56.32
N SER A 189 12.49 9.45 55.38
CA SER A 189 13.17 10.13 54.27
C SER A 189 13.05 9.35 52.97
N VAL A 190 13.05 10.06 51.84
CA VAL A 190 13.03 9.44 50.50
C VAL A 190 14.41 8.84 50.22
N ALA A 191 14.45 7.53 50.02
CA ALA A 191 15.67 6.77 49.75
C ALA A 191 15.88 6.47 48.26
N GLY A 192 14.82 6.51 47.44
CA GLY A 192 14.91 6.29 46.00
C GLY A 192 13.57 6.33 45.28
N VAL A 193 13.60 6.24 43.96
CA VAL A 193 12.41 6.29 43.09
C VAL A 193 12.32 5.02 42.24
N VAL A 194 11.10 4.50 42.08
CA VAL A 194 10.75 3.45 41.13
C VAL A 194 9.57 3.93 40.27
N TRP A 195 9.32 3.29 39.13
CA TRP A 195 8.37 3.80 38.15
C TRP A 195 7.27 2.79 37.87
N GLU A 196 6.03 3.18 38.11
CA GLU A 196 4.85 2.40 37.72
C GLU A 196 4.33 2.90 36.37
N GLN A 197 4.01 1.98 35.46
CA GLN A 197 3.47 2.33 34.15
C GLN A 197 1.95 2.28 34.12
N HIS A 198 1.34 3.34 33.63
CA HIS A 198 -0.10 3.39 33.35
C HIS A 198 -0.35 3.69 31.88
N GLN A 199 -1.41 3.11 31.34
CA GLN A 199 -1.87 3.42 29.98
C GLN A 199 -2.84 4.59 30.02
N ILE A 200 -2.62 5.56 29.13
CA ILE A 200 -3.54 6.66 28.87
C ILE A 200 -4.03 6.61 27.43
N THR A 201 -5.21 7.18 27.20
CA THR A 201 -5.74 7.47 25.89
C THR A 201 -6.00 8.97 25.79
N ILE A 202 -5.49 9.57 24.73
CA ILE A 202 -5.68 11.00 24.43
C ILE A 202 -6.67 11.10 23.29
N GLU A 203 -7.69 11.92 23.47
CA GLU A 203 -8.71 12.24 22.48
C GLU A 203 -8.73 13.74 22.25
N CYS A 204 -8.94 14.15 21.01
CA CYS A 204 -9.12 15.55 20.61
C CYS A 204 -10.47 15.69 19.90
N ASP A 205 -11.26 16.69 20.28
CA ASP A 205 -12.50 17.00 19.58
C ASP A 205 -12.27 17.92 18.35
N GLY A 206 -13.32 18.20 17.59
CA GLY A 206 -13.24 19.06 16.39
C GLY A 206 -12.96 20.54 16.68
N SER A 207 -12.89 20.95 17.95
CA SER A 207 -12.47 22.30 18.35
C SER A 207 -11.00 22.35 18.80
N GLY A 208 -10.31 21.21 18.80
CA GLY A 208 -8.94 21.10 19.31
C GLY A 208 -8.86 20.84 20.81
N VAL A 209 -9.99 20.61 21.51
CA VAL A 209 -9.98 20.37 22.96
C VAL A 209 -9.52 18.94 23.24
N LEU A 210 -8.51 18.83 24.09
CA LEU A 210 -7.92 17.57 24.51
C LEU A 210 -8.65 17.01 25.73
N SER A 211 -8.85 15.70 25.73
CA SER A 211 -9.26 14.92 26.90
C SER A 211 -8.34 13.72 27.07
N VAL A 212 -8.03 13.39 28.32
CA VAL A 212 -7.14 12.29 28.69
C VAL A 212 -7.89 11.36 29.61
N LYS A 213 -7.85 10.07 29.30
CA LYS A 213 -8.42 8.99 30.12
C LYS A 213 -7.34 7.97 30.45
N ALA A 214 -7.38 7.37 31.63
CA ALA A 214 -6.44 6.33 32.05
C ALA A 214 -7.17 4.97 32.17
N PRO A 215 -7.49 4.30 31.05
CA PRO A 215 -8.21 3.04 31.11
C PRO A 215 -7.42 1.99 31.91
N GLY A 216 -8.03 1.44 32.95
CA GLY A 216 -7.43 0.41 33.80
C GLY A 216 -6.71 0.91 35.05
N SER A 217 -6.69 2.23 35.32
CA SER A 217 -6.17 2.77 36.59
C SER A 217 -7.07 3.88 37.14
N ALA A 218 -7.98 3.51 38.04
CA ALA A 218 -8.93 4.45 38.65
C ALA A 218 -8.21 5.56 39.47
N SER A 219 -7.16 5.21 40.20
CA SER A 219 -6.36 6.18 40.97
C SER A 219 -5.67 7.18 40.04
N PHE A 220 -5.14 6.73 38.90
CA PHE A 220 -4.50 7.63 37.95
C PHE A 220 -5.51 8.51 37.21
N GLU A 221 -6.68 7.98 36.88
CA GLU A 221 -7.77 8.74 36.29
C GLU A 221 -8.27 9.85 37.23
N GLN A 222 -8.46 9.54 38.51
CA GLN A 222 -8.83 10.52 39.52
C GLN A 222 -7.73 11.59 39.69
N TRP A 223 -6.46 11.19 39.71
CA TRP A 223 -5.34 12.13 39.77
C TRP A 223 -5.32 13.06 38.55
N LEU A 224 -5.50 12.52 37.33
CA LEU A 224 -5.56 13.32 36.09
C LEU A 224 -6.70 14.33 36.09
N GLN A 225 -7.80 14.09 36.82
CA GLN A 225 -8.91 15.03 36.99
C GLN A 225 -8.60 16.11 38.04
N MET A 226 -7.86 15.80 39.10
CA MET A 226 -7.56 16.74 40.18
C MET A 226 -6.27 17.55 39.99
N ALA A 227 -5.29 17.01 39.26
CA ALA A 227 -3.99 17.63 39.05
C ALA A 227 -4.10 19.01 38.38
N ALA A 228 -3.14 19.90 38.65
CA ALA A 228 -3.09 21.21 37.98
C ALA A 228 -2.90 21.04 36.47
N ALA A 229 -3.55 21.91 35.67
CA ALA A 229 -3.51 21.82 34.21
C ALA A 229 -2.07 21.83 33.66
N ASP A 230 -1.23 22.71 34.21
CA ASP A 230 0.16 22.89 33.79
C ASP A 230 1.03 21.65 34.06
N ILE A 231 0.79 20.95 35.18
CA ILE A 231 1.53 19.72 35.52
C ILE A 231 1.25 18.63 34.49
N VAL A 232 -0.04 18.39 34.19
CA VAL A 232 -0.43 17.36 33.19
C VAL A 232 0.09 17.74 31.81
N TRP A 233 0.06 19.04 31.47
CA TRP A 233 0.60 19.50 30.21
C TRP A 233 2.11 19.24 30.11
N GLN A 234 2.91 19.78 31.03
CA GLN A 234 4.38 19.74 30.96
C GLN A 234 4.96 18.33 31.04
N HIS A 235 4.37 17.46 31.86
CA HIS A 235 4.96 16.15 32.16
C HIS A 235 4.34 14.98 31.41
N ILE A 236 3.15 15.16 30.83
CA ILE A 236 2.44 14.08 30.12
C ILE A 236 2.16 14.48 28.67
N LEU A 237 1.40 15.55 28.45
CA LEU A 237 0.93 15.90 27.11
C LEU A 237 2.02 16.49 26.22
N GLN A 238 2.84 17.39 26.73
CA GLN A 238 3.91 18.05 25.98
C GLN A 238 4.94 17.03 25.45
N PRO A 239 5.49 16.08 26.25
CA PRO A 239 6.38 15.04 25.72
C PRO A 239 5.77 14.18 24.61
N ILE A 240 4.44 14.03 24.58
CA ILE A 240 3.72 13.25 23.56
C ILE A 240 3.43 14.09 22.31
N LEU A 241 3.01 15.34 22.50
CA LEU A 241 2.43 16.20 21.46
C LEU A 241 3.43 17.20 20.87
N THR A 242 4.56 17.44 21.52
CA THR A 242 5.58 18.37 21.05
C THR A 242 6.92 17.65 20.95
N SER A 243 7.12 16.90 19.87
CA SER A 243 8.47 16.56 19.41
C SER A 243 9.21 17.85 19.06
N GLU A 244 10.53 17.90 19.29
CA GLU A 244 11.34 19.11 19.13
C GLU A 244 11.03 19.84 17.80
N PRO A 245 10.78 21.15 17.82
CA PRO A 245 10.34 21.88 16.66
C PRO A 245 11.49 22.02 15.66
N ALA A 246 11.38 21.31 14.53
CA ALA A 246 12.02 21.79 13.32
C ALA A 246 11.45 23.20 13.03
N ALA A 247 12.33 24.20 12.88
CA ALA A 247 11.97 25.61 12.79
C ALA A 247 11.01 25.97 11.63
N ASN A 248 10.76 25.04 10.71
CA ASN A 248 10.11 25.29 9.42
C ASN A 248 8.74 24.63 9.27
N TRP A 249 8.14 24.07 10.33
CA TRP A 249 6.83 23.44 10.19
C TRP A 249 5.69 24.45 9.99
N PRO A 250 4.76 24.19 9.05
CA PRO A 250 3.63 25.08 8.79
C PRO A 250 2.70 25.16 10.00
N ARG A 251 1.96 26.26 10.12
CA ARG A 251 0.82 26.35 11.04
C ARG A 251 -0.40 25.71 10.37
N LEU A 252 -0.99 24.71 11.01
CA LEU A 252 -2.25 24.11 10.63
C LEU A 252 -3.39 25.08 10.91
N SER A 253 -4.34 25.18 9.99
CA SER A 253 -5.53 26.03 10.17
C SER A 253 -6.52 25.37 11.14
N ASP A 254 -7.31 26.17 11.85
CA ASP A 254 -8.34 25.67 12.77
C ASP A 254 -9.42 24.86 12.00
N GLU A 255 -9.64 25.21 10.72
CA GLU A 255 -10.54 24.50 9.81
C GLU A 255 -10.02 23.09 9.48
N SER A 256 -8.72 22.94 9.23
CA SER A 256 -8.08 21.63 9.01
C SER A 256 -8.23 20.69 10.21
N ILE A 257 -8.20 21.22 11.44
CA ILE A 257 -8.41 20.43 12.66
C ILE A 257 -9.89 20.05 12.82
N ARG A 258 -10.80 20.99 12.55
CA ARG A 258 -12.25 20.77 12.67
C ARG A 258 -12.77 19.68 11.73
N HIS A 259 -12.23 19.66 10.53
CA HIS A 259 -12.58 18.71 9.46
C HIS A 259 -11.60 17.54 9.38
N ALA A 260 -10.79 17.32 10.42
CA ALA A 260 -9.98 16.11 10.49
C ALA A 260 -10.88 14.90 10.74
N ARG A 261 -10.65 13.82 10.00
CA ARG A 261 -11.20 12.49 10.29
C ARG A 261 -10.34 11.78 11.33
N GLU A 262 -9.02 11.94 11.23
CA GLU A 262 -8.02 11.34 12.12
C GLU A 262 -6.97 12.37 12.49
N ILE A 263 -6.49 12.31 13.73
CA ILE A 263 -5.44 13.18 14.27
C ILE A 263 -4.45 12.28 14.99
N ALA A 264 -3.16 12.49 14.77
CA ALA A 264 -2.10 11.80 15.48
C ALA A 264 -0.95 12.77 15.83
N PRO A 265 -0.17 12.49 16.88
CA PRO A 265 1.09 13.21 17.10
C PRO A 265 2.07 12.92 15.94
N LEU A 266 2.83 13.95 15.53
CA LEU A 266 3.68 13.83 14.34
C LEU A 266 4.78 12.75 14.47
N SER A 267 5.30 12.51 15.68
CA SER A 267 6.30 11.47 15.96
C SER A 267 5.86 10.05 15.58
N ARG A 268 4.55 9.81 15.43
CA ARG A 268 3.96 8.50 15.10
C ARG A 268 3.40 8.45 13.67
N ALA A 269 3.31 9.58 12.98
CA ALA A 269 2.77 9.63 11.62
C ALA A 269 3.66 8.88 10.60
N ALA A 270 4.94 8.67 10.92
CA ALA A 270 5.84 7.85 10.13
C ALA A 270 5.48 6.34 10.15
N ASP A 271 4.70 5.88 11.16
CA ASP A 271 4.36 4.48 11.36
C ASP A 271 2.97 4.10 10.84
N SER A 272 2.23 5.01 10.20
CA SER A 272 0.99 4.61 9.52
C SER A 272 1.35 3.78 8.29
N THR A 273 1.37 2.46 8.48
CA THR A 273 1.45 1.41 7.45
C THR A 273 0.28 1.56 6.48
N THR A 274 0.40 2.51 5.55
CA THR A 274 -0.43 2.51 4.35
C THR A 274 0.19 1.53 3.38
N ASP A 275 -0.61 0.55 2.96
CA ASP A 275 -0.25 -0.38 1.90
C ASP A 275 0.02 0.43 0.62
N PRO A 276 1.28 0.50 0.14
CA PRO A 276 1.62 1.28 -1.06
C PRO A 276 0.83 0.80 -2.29
N SER A 277 0.34 -0.44 -2.28
CA SER A 277 -0.47 -0.99 -3.38
C SER A 277 -1.89 -0.41 -3.48
N ALA A 278 -2.34 0.35 -2.46
CA ALA A 278 -3.69 0.90 -2.38
C ALA A 278 -3.84 2.30 -3.01
N THR A 279 -2.76 2.95 -3.43
CA THR A 279 -2.78 4.34 -3.95
C THR A 279 -2.50 4.38 -5.45
N LEU A 280 -3.29 5.14 -6.21
CA LEU A 280 -3.12 5.38 -7.65
C LEU A 280 -2.13 6.50 -7.95
N LEU A 281 -2.20 7.57 -7.14
CA LEU A 281 -1.45 8.81 -7.34
C LEU A 281 -1.12 9.46 -6.00
N HIS A 282 0.13 9.89 -5.85
CA HIS A 282 0.60 10.71 -4.75
C HIS A 282 0.83 12.14 -5.23
N VAL A 283 0.37 13.12 -4.45
CA VAL A 283 0.74 14.53 -4.60
C VAL A 283 1.59 14.88 -3.40
N LEU A 284 2.77 15.44 -3.62
CA LEU A 284 3.71 15.85 -2.58
C LEU A 284 3.96 17.35 -2.63
N THR A 285 4.11 17.96 -1.47
CA THR A 285 4.54 19.36 -1.34
C THR A 285 6.04 19.50 -1.02
N ASN A 286 6.72 18.39 -0.72
CA ASN A 286 8.13 18.38 -0.31
C ASN A 286 8.97 17.52 -1.27
N ASP A 287 9.93 18.15 -1.95
CA ASP A 287 10.82 17.48 -2.91
C ASP A 287 11.74 16.43 -2.26
N ALA A 288 12.10 16.62 -0.98
CA ALA A 288 12.97 15.69 -0.26
C ALA A 288 12.37 14.29 -0.06
N GLU A 289 11.04 14.15 -0.21
CA GLU A 289 10.33 12.89 0.02
C GLU A 289 10.07 12.11 -1.27
N LYS A 290 10.34 12.66 -2.46
CA LYS A 290 9.99 12.02 -3.73
C LYS A 290 10.66 10.66 -3.92
N ASP A 291 11.89 10.50 -3.44
CA ASP A 291 12.68 9.28 -3.60
C ASP A 291 12.09 8.08 -2.84
N ASN A 292 11.20 8.34 -1.87
CA ASN A 292 10.47 7.30 -1.13
C ASN A 292 9.37 6.63 -1.97
N TYR A 293 8.95 7.23 -3.10
CA TYR A 293 7.81 6.80 -3.92
C TYR A 293 8.26 6.15 -5.25
N PHE A 294 9.35 5.42 -5.19
CA PHE A 294 10.00 4.86 -6.37
C PHE A 294 9.14 3.81 -7.10
N GLY A 295 8.80 4.09 -8.36
CA GLY A 295 7.92 3.23 -9.17
C GLY A 295 6.43 3.56 -9.04
N GLU A 296 6.06 4.54 -8.21
CA GLU A 296 4.70 5.03 -8.06
C GLU A 296 4.44 6.27 -8.91
N ASN A 297 3.18 6.68 -9.02
CA ASN A 297 2.80 7.90 -9.72
C ASN A 297 2.81 9.09 -8.77
N LEU A 298 3.42 10.18 -9.21
CA LEU A 298 3.71 11.32 -8.38
C LEU A 298 3.40 12.63 -9.10
N ILE A 299 2.81 13.57 -8.37
CA ILE A 299 2.82 14.99 -8.69
C ILE A 299 3.59 15.71 -7.59
N LEU A 300 4.67 16.38 -7.96
CA LEU A 300 5.43 17.25 -7.09
C LEU A 300 4.93 18.69 -7.24
N LEU A 301 4.48 19.28 -6.13
CA LEU A 301 4.11 20.68 -6.06
C LEU A 301 5.36 21.51 -5.73
N HIS A 302 5.90 22.20 -6.73
CA HIS A 302 7.04 23.09 -6.57
C HIS A 302 6.55 24.48 -6.10
N GLY A 303 7.02 24.93 -4.93
CA GLY A 303 6.80 26.30 -4.49
C GLY A 303 7.70 27.26 -5.28
N LYS A 304 7.20 28.47 -5.61
CA LYS A 304 7.87 29.54 -6.39
C LYS A 304 9.26 30.03 -5.87
N LYS A 305 9.92 29.29 -4.97
CA LYS A 305 11.24 29.56 -4.38
C LYS A 305 12.19 28.37 -4.51
N SER A 306 12.54 28.00 -5.72
CA SER A 306 13.91 27.57 -5.99
C SER A 306 14.36 28.15 -7.33
N SER A 307 15.02 29.29 -7.22
CA SER A 307 15.91 29.80 -8.24
C SER A 307 16.98 28.76 -8.53
N ILE A 308 16.76 27.89 -9.53
CA ILE A 308 17.87 27.30 -10.28
C ILE A 308 18.33 28.40 -11.23
N LEU A 309 19.21 29.25 -10.72
CA LEU A 309 19.98 30.17 -11.52
C LEU A 309 21.16 29.36 -12.08
N GLY A 310 20.99 28.90 -13.32
CA GLY A 310 21.98 28.14 -14.07
C GLY A 310 21.64 28.10 -15.56
N MET A 311 21.66 29.29 -16.20
CA MET A 311 21.53 29.50 -17.65
C MET A 311 20.14 29.34 -18.32
N THR A 312 19.14 30.12 -17.91
CA THR A 312 17.94 30.30 -18.74
C THR A 312 17.48 31.76 -18.77
N ILE A 313 18.33 32.64 -19.33
CA ILE A 313 17.97 34.03 -19.71
C ILE A 313 17.72 34.15 -21.23
N LEU A 314 17.62 33.04 -21.94
CA LEU A 314 17.27 33.03 -23.36
C LEU A 314 16.15 32.03 -23.56
N LEU A 315 14.91 32.47 -23.37
CA LEU A 315 13.69 31.99 -24.05
C LEU A 315 12.49 32.71 -23.40
N ARG A 316 12.12 33.86 -23.95
CA ARG A 316 10.72 34.31 -23.84
C ARG A 316 9.89 33.30 -24.63
N ASN A 317 9.27 32.36 -23.93
CA ASN A 317 8.05 31.65 -24.30
C ASN A 317 7.57 30.98 -23.02
N ALA A 318 6.28 31.17 -22.68
CA ALA A 318 5.67 30.67 -21.46
C ALA A 318 6.06 29.20 -21.20
N GLU A 319 6.80 28.96 -20.11
CA GLU A 319 7.08 27.59 -19.68
C GLU A 319 5.74 26.90 -19.38
N PRO A 320 5.56 25.62 -19.76
CA PRO A 320 4.38 24.88 -19.35
C PRO A 320 4.35 24.81 -17.82
N GLU A 321 3.23 25.18 -17.20
CA GLU A 321 3.02 25.14 -15.75
C GLU A 321 3.19 23.72 -15.15
N ILE A 322 3.19 22.70 -16.02
CA ILE A 322 3.43 21.29 -15.71
C ILE A 322 4.60 20.75 -16.53
N ARG A 323 5.58 20.17 -15.83
CA ARG A 323 6.75 19.53 -16.42
C ARG A 323 6.75 18.03 -16.10
N GLN A 324 7.02 17.18 -17.09
CA GLN A 324 7.24 15.75 -16.83
C GLN A 324 8.69 15.53 -16.37
N LEU A 325 8.86 14.80 -15.27
CA LEU A 325 10.16 14.44 -14.71
C LEU A 325 10.57 13.04 -15.17
N ASP A 326 11.88 12.77 -15.12
CA ASP A 326 12.41 11.44 -15.36
C ASP A 326 11.88 10.47 -14.30
N SER A 327 11.27 9.39 -14.77
CA SER A 327 10.66 8.37 -13.93
C SER A 327 11.08 6.98 -14.41
N LYS A 328 10.87 5.95 -13.59
CA LYS A 328 11.04 4.56 -14.05
C LYS A 328 10.03 4.24 -15.15
N LYS A 329 10.40 3.34 -16.06
CA LYS A 329 9.52 2.87 -17.12
C LYS A 329 8.18 2.40 -16.53
N GLY A 330 7.09 3.04 -16.96
CA GLY A 330 5.76 2.75 -16.46
C GLY A 330 5.41 3.42 -15.13
N SER A 331 6.08 4.50 -14.72
CA SER A 331 5.67 5.44 -13.65
C SER A 331 5.56 6.86 -14.22
N LEU A 332 4.66 7.70 -13.71
CA LEU A 332 4.50 9.08 -14.18
C LEU A 332 4.81 10.04 -13.06
N TRP A 333 5.83 10.87 -13.26
CA TRP A 333 6.21 11.94 -12.36
C TRP A 333 5.97 13.27 -13.06
N LEU A 334 5.12 14.11 -12.47
CA LEU A 334 4.85 15.46 -12.93
C LEU A 334 5.32 16.44 -11.86
N GLU A 335 5.84 17.57 -12.30
CA GLU A 335 6.10 18.74 -11.47
C GLU A 335 5.14 19.84 -11.90
N MET A 336 4.49 20.49 -10.94
CA MET A 336 3.64 21.64 -11.21
C MET A 336 3.82 22.74 -10.16
N THR A 337 3.49 23.96 -10.53
CA THR A 337 3.46 25.08 -9.58
C THR A 337 2.37 24.86 -8.54
N VAL A 338 2.67 25.13 -7.27
CA VAL A 338 1.68 25.07 -6.18
C VAL A 338 0.48 25.98 -6.50
N PRO A 339 -0.76 25.45 -6.61
CA PRO A 339 -1.96 26.25 -6.82
C PRO A 339 -2.21 27.25 -5.68
N GLU A 340 -2.79 28.40 -6.01
CA GLU A 340 -3.15 29.39 -4.99
C GLU A 340 -4.27 28.87 -4.07
N GLY A 341 -4.18 29.22 -2.78
CA GLY A 341 -5.22 28.92 -1.79
C GLY A 341 -5.21 27.48 -1.25
N LEU A 342 -4.19 26.67 -1.51
CA LEU A 342 -4.03 25.39 -0.81
C LEU A 342 -3.84 25.62 0.70
N PRO A 343 -4.48 24.82 1.59
CA PRO A 343 -4.36 25.04 3.02
C PRO A 343 -2.94 24.77 3.52
N ALA A 344 -2.50 25.60 4.46
CA ALA A 344 -1.18 25.47 5.07
C ALA A 344 -1.02 24.13 5.79
N GLY A 345 0.16 23.53 5.66
CA GLY A 345 0.45 22.23 6.26
C GLY A 345 0.06 21.03 5.42
N LEU A 346 -0.48 21.20 4.21
CA LEU A 346 -0.69 20.07 3.29
C LEU A 346 0.66 19.39 3.02
N ALA A 347 0.79 18.14 3.45
CA ALA A 347 2.00 17.33 3.28
C ALA A 347 1.87 16.44 2.04
N THR A 348 0.75 15.72 1.94
CA THR A 348 0.46 14.87 0.79
C THR A 348 -1.03 14.75 0.53
N LEU A 349 -1.41 14.61 -0.75
CA LEU A 349 -2.74 14.17 -1.16
C LEU A 349 -2.59 12.80 -1.84
N ARG A 350 -3.42 11.84 -1.46
CA ARG A 350 -3.42 10.49 -2.04
C ARG A 350 -4.74 10.23 -2.76
N ILE A 351 -4.67 9.67 -3.97
CA ILE A 351 -5.85 9.19 -4.68
C ILE A 351 -5.92 7.67 -4.53
N LEU A 352 -6.97 7.15 -3.89
CA LEU A 352 -7.10 5.74 -3.57
C LEU A 352 -7.51 4.90 -4.79
N LYS A 353 -6.98 3.69 -4.91
CA LYS A 353 -7.24 2.79 -6.05
C LYS A 353 -8.63 2.20 -6.10
N LYS A 354 -9.27 2.03 -4.94
CA LYS A 354 -10.56 1.35 -4.83
C LYS A 354 -11.70 2.13 -5.50
N ASP A 355 -11.70 3.44 -5.33
CA ASP A 355 -12.82 4.32 -5.66
C ASP A 355 -12.38 5.68 -6.23
N GLY A 356 -11.07 5.93 -6.39
CA GLY A 356 -10.56 7.23 -6.83
C GLY A 356 -10.72 8.33 -5.78
N ALA A 357 -11.05 8.00 -4.53
CA ALA A 357 -11.32 9.00 -3.51
C ALA A 357 -10.03 9.72 -3.09
N PRO A 358 -10.03 11.06 -3.01
CA PRO A 358 -8.90 11.83 -2.51
C PRO A 358 -8.82 11.77 -0.98
N GLN A 359 -7.61 11.70 -0.45
CA GLN A 359 -7.31 11.74 0.97
C GLN A 359 -6.15 12.70 1.26
N ALA A 360 -6.46 13.87 1.82
CA ALA A 360 -5.48 14.89 2.14
C ALA A 360 -4.89 14.66 3.55
N HIS A 361 -3.57 14.71 3.63
CA HIS A 361 -2.82 14.60 4.87
C HIS A 361 -2.08 15.90 5.14
N PHE A 362 -2.18 16.37 6.37
CA PHE A 362 -1.55 17.60 6.83
C PHE A 362 -0.55 17.29 7.93
N SER A 363 0.56 18.02 7.94
CA SER A 363 1.54 18.00 9.01
C SER A 363 1.93 19.41 9.41
N GLY A 364 2.07 19.64 10.71
CA GLY A 364 2.51 20.94 11.21
C GLY A 364 2.09 21.22 12.65
N TRP A 365 2.13 22.50 13.02
CA TRP A 365 1.75 22.98 14.35
C TRP A 365 0.28 23.41 14.37
N GLY A 366 -0.52 22.77 15.21
CA GLY A 366 -1.91 23.15 15.49
C GLY A 366 -2.08 23.74 16.90
N ASN A 367 -3.13 24.53 17.07
CA ASN A 367 -3.60 24.92 18.39
C ASN A 367 -4.44 23.79 18.97
N VAL A 368 -4.14 23.41 20.21
CA VAL A 368 -4.94 22.47 20.99
C VAL A 368 -5.28 23.11 22.33
N PHE A 369 -6.40 22.73 22.92
CA PHE A 369 -6.89 23.33 24.15
C PHE A 369 -6.89 22.30 25.26
N TRP A 370 -6.13 22.54 26.32
CA TRP A 370 -6.14 21.71 27.51
C TRP A 370 -6.73 22.49 28.67
N ARG A 371 -7.88 22.02 29.19
CA ARG A 371 -8.60 22.67 30.31
C ARG A 371 -8.78 24.19 30.13
N GLY A 372 -9.11 24.61 28.92
CA GLY A 372 -9.35 26.02 28.56
C GLY A 372 -8.09 26.84 28.23
N GLN A 373 -6.89 26.28 28.39
CA GLN A 373 -5.63 26.93 27.98
C GLN A 373 -5.26 26.53 26.56
N ALA A 374 -4.95 27.51 25.71
CA ALA A 374 -4.42 27.27 24.37
C ALA A 374 -2.96 26.84 24.44
N GLN A 375 -2.64 25.74 23.76
CA GLN A 375 -1.32 25.15 23.70
C GLN A 375 -0.97 24.80 22.25
N ARG A 376 0.32 24.61 21.96
CA ARG A 376 0.80 24.23 20.63
C ARG A 376 1.16 22.75 20.60
N ALA A 377 0.70 22.03 19.57
CA ALA A 377 1.01 20.63 19.35
C ALA A 377 1.43 20.36 17.90
N ALA A 378 2.38 19.44 17.74
CA ALA A 378 2.81 18.92 16.45
C ALA A 378 1.89 17.77 16.03
N LEU A 379 1.07 18.01 15.03
CA LEU A 379 0.01 17.11 14.63
C LEU A 379 0.20 16.65 13.18
N SER A 380 -0.20 15.41 12.95
CA SER A 380 -0.56 14.88 11.63
C SER A 380 -2.07 14.72 11.59
N LEU A 381 -2.69 15.19 10.51
CA LEU A 381 -4.14 15.15 10.31
C LEU A 381 -4.45 14.44 9.00
N THR A 382 -5.46 13.58 9.02
CA THR A 382 -6.12 13.09 7.80
C THR A 382 -7.43 13.85 7.67
N ALA A 383 -7.60 14.65 6.62
CA ALA A 383 -8.83 15.40 6.41
C ALA A 383 -10.01 14.49 6.06
N ASP A 384 -11.21 15.00 6.30
CA ASP A 384 -12.45 14.42 5.82
C ASP A 384 -12.54 14.42 4.29
N SER A 385 -13.60 13.79 3.77
CA SER A 385 -13.85 13.69 2.33
C SER A 385 -14.13 15.04 1.69
N THR A 386 -14.67 16.01 2.43
CA THR A 386 -15.08 17.31 1.89
C THR A 386 -13.86 18.16 1.60
N ILE A 387 -12.98 18.36 2.58
CA ILE A 387 -11.73 19.11 2.38
C ILE A 387 -10.83 18.39 1.37
N SER A 388 -10.74 17.06 1.45
CA SER A 388 -9.92 16.29 0.50
C SER A 388 -10.42 16.46 -0.94
N ALA A 389 -11.74 16.48 -1.16
CA ALA A 389 -12.33 16.73 -2.46
C ALA A 389 -12.12 18.18 -2.95
N GLU A 390 -12.25 19.18 -2.08
CA GLU A 390 -12.01 20.58 -2.45
C GLU A 390 -10.57 20.83 -2.88
N ILE A 391 -9.60 20.26 -2.16
CA ILE A 391 -8.17 20.33 -2.53
C ILE A 391 -7.92 19.63 -3.85
N TRP A 392 -8.52 18.45 -4.04
CA TRP A 392 -8.39 17.71 -5.28
C TRP A 392 -8.99 18.48 -6.46
N GLN A 393 -10.17 19.08 -6.32
CA GLN A 393 -10.80 19.90 -7.37
C GLN A 393 -9.94 21.10 -7.79
N ARG A 394 -9.28 21.76 -6.84
CA ARG A 394 -8.35 22.86 -7.16
C ARG A 394 -7.15 22.37 -7.96
N LEU A 395 -6.57 21.24 -7.54
CA LEU A 395 -5.47 20.61 -8.28
C LEU A 395 -5.92 20.16 -9.67
N GLN A 396 -7.12 19.59 -9.81
CA GLN A 396 -7.68 19.18 -11.10
C GLN A 396 -7.78 20.34 -12.08
N ALA A 397 -8.23 21.51 -11.64
CA ALA A 397 -8.37 22.67 -12.53
C ALA A 397 -7.03 23.09 -13.15
N GLU A 398 -5.99 23.20 -12.32
CA GLU A 398 -4.63 23.54 -12.76
C GLU A 398 -4.00 22.41 -13.60
N LEU A 399 -4.18 21.14 -13.16
CA LEU A 399 -3.73 19.97 -13.90
C LEU A 399 -4.39 19.89 -15.28
N GLN A 400 -5.69 20.13 -15.38
CA GLN A 400 -6.42 20.09 -16.64
C GLN A 400 -5.87 21.12 -17.63
N SER A 401 -5.58 22.34 -17.17
CA SER A 401 -4.98 23.40 -17.99
C SER A 401 -3.63 22.96 -18.57
N GLY A 402 -2.71 22.49 -17.73
CA GLY A 402 -1.39 22.09 -18.19
C GLY A 402 -1.38 20.77 -18.99
N LEU A 403 -2.24 19.80 -18.66
CA LEU A 403 -2.39 18.55 -19.42
C LEU A 403 -2.99 18.81 -20.80
N ASN A 404 -3.85 19.82 -20.95
CA ASN A 404 -4.36 20.29 -22.24
C ASN A 404 -3.30 20.96 -23.13
N ALA A 405 -2.17 21.38 -22.57
CA ALA A 405 -1.02 21.88 -23.33
C ALA A 405 0.02 20.79 -23.64
N THR A 406 0.04 19.68 -22.89
CA THR A 406 1.06 18.63 -23.06
C THR A 406 0.79 17.71 -24.27
N HIS A 407 1.86 17.24 -24.91
CA HIS A 407 1.81 16.24 -25.98
C HIS A 407 1.97 14.79 -25.48
N SER A 408 2.28 14.59 -24.20
CA SER A 408 2.47 13.26 -23.60
C SER A 408 1.15 12.50 -23.46
N ALA A 409 1.03 11.38 -24.19
CA ALA A 409 -0.10 10.47 -24.13
C ALA A 409 -0.33 9.92 -22.70
N THR A 410 0.75 9.52 -22.04
CA THR A 410 0.72 9.02 -20.65
C THR A 410 0.22 10.09 -19.68
N ALA A 411 0.69 11.34 -19.81
CA ALA A 411 0.25 12.43 -18.95
C ALA A 411 -1.22 12.79 -19.19
N HIS A 412 -1.68 12.81 -20.45
CA HIS A 412 -3.09 13.09 -20.76
C HIS A 412 -4.05 12.04 -20.19
N ALA A 413 -3.65 10.76 -20.17
CA ALA A 413 -4.46 9.68 -19.58
C ALA A 413 -4.75 9.88 -18.08
N LEU A 414 -3.95 10.69 -17.38
CA LEU A 414 -4.18 11.05 -15.97
C LEU A 414 -5.53 11.74 -15.74
N THR A 415 -6.06 12.43 -16.75
CA THR A 415 -7.38 13.09 -16.70
C THR A 415 -8.53 12.11 -16.40
N SER A 416 -8.33 10.80 -16.62
CA SER A 416 -9.29 9.75 -16.25
C SER A 416 -9.55 9.61 -14.75
N LEU A 417 -8.74 10.26 -13.90
CA LEU A 417 -8.98 10.34 -12.46
C LEU A 417 -10.14 11.29 -12.09
N TRP A 418 -10.56 12.18 -12.99
CA TRP A 418 -11.65 13.14 -12.74
C TRP A 418 -12.63 13.32 -13.90
N LEU A 419 -12.28 12.89 -15.11
CA LEU A 419 -13.17 12.79 -16.25
C LEU A 419 -13.66 11.36 -16.42
N THR A 420 -14.81 11.20 -17.07
CA THR A 420 -15.26 9.86 -17.49
C THR A 420 -14.28 9.27 -18.51
N PRO A 421 -14.16 7.94 -18.62
CA PRO A 421 -13.33 7.33 -19.65
C PRO A 421 -13.71 7.79 -21.06
N GLN A 422 -15.01 8.01 -21.31
CA GLN A 422 -15.50 8.54 -22.57
C GLN A 422 -14.93 9.92 -22.87
N GLU A 423 -15.08 10.90 -21.96
CA GLU A 423 -14.56 12.26 -22.14
C GLU A 423 -13.03 12.26 -22.32
N THR A 424 -12.32 11.47 -21.51
CA THR A 424 -10.86 11.33 -21.59
C THR A 424 -10.41 10.85 -22.98
N ILE A 425 -11.08 9.81 -23.50
CA ILE A 425 -10.83 9.26 -24.84
C ILE A 425 -11.21 10.27 -25.93
N THR A 426 -12.34 10.99 -25.80
CA THR A 426 -12.76 12.01 -26.77
C THR A 426 -11.76 13.17 -26.84
N HIS A 427 -11.23 13.63 -25.71
CA HIS A 427 -10.18 14.64 -25.69
C HIS A 427 -8.90 14.14 -26.36
N TRP A 428 -8.47 12.91 -26.06
CA TRP A 428 -7.33 12.29 -26.73
C TRP A 428 -7.54 12.18 -28.25
N GLN A 429 -8.75 11.79 -28.67
CA GLN A 429 -9.14 11.68 -30.08
C GLN A 429 -9.03 13.04 -30.78
N SER A 430 -9.62 14.09 -30.22
CA SER A 430 -9.62 15.43 -30.83
C SER A 430 -8.20 15.98 -31.06
N ARG A 431 -7.26 15.67 -30.15
CA ARG A 431 -5.85 16.07 -30.24
C ARG A 431 -5.09 15.36 -31.35
N ASN A 432 -5.50 14.12 -31.66
CA ASN A 432 -4.88 13.30 -32.67
C ASN A 432 -5.63 13.33 -34.00
N GLU A 433 -6.78 14.01 -34.07
CA GLU A 433 -7.64 14.03 -35.24
C GLU A 433 -6.94 14.54 -36.48
N VAL A 434 -5.98 15.46 -36.37
CA VAL A 434 -5.25 16.04 -37.51
C VAL A 434 -3.88 15.37 -37.74
N ARG A 435 -3.42 14.51 -36.83
CA ARG A 435 -2.09 13.91 -36.90
C ARG A 435 -2.01 12.77 -37.93
N PRO A 436 -0.81 12.51 -38.50
CA PRO A 436 -0.58 11.35 -39.36
C PRO A 436 -0.89 10.03 -38.65
N VAL A 437 -1.29 9.01 -39.42
CA VAL A 437 -1.68 7.69 -38.89
C VAL A 437 -0.56 7.04 -38.07
N ALA A 438 0.67 7.08 -38.57
CA ALA A 438 1.83 6.55 -37.85
C ALA A 438 2.05 7.21 -36.47
N GLU A 439 1.86 8.52 -36.39
CA GLU A 439 2.13 9.28 -35.17
C GLU A 439 1.12 8.98 -34.06
N TRP A 440 -0.19 9.04 -34.37
CA TRP A 440 -1.19 8.79 -33.35
C TRP A 440 -1.25 7.31 -32.95
N LEU A 441 -0.91 6.37 -33.84
CA LEU A 441 -0.83 4.94 -33.52
C LEU A 441 0.26 4.65 -32.49
N ALA A 442 1.41 5.31 -32.58
CA ALA A 442 2.47 5.21 -31.59
C ALA A 442 1.97 5.69 -30.22
N ASP A 443 1.33 6.86 -30.18
CA ASP A 443 0.77 7.45 -28.96
C ASP A 443 -0.40 6.63 -28.37
N ALA A 444 -1.18 5.94 -29.22
CA ALA A 444 -2.36 5.17 -28.79
C ALA A 444 -1.99 4.02 -27.85
N SER A 445 -0.84 3.39 -28.06
CA SER A 445 -0.35 2.29 -27.21
C SER A 445 0.02 2.77 -25.82
N GLU A 446 0.74 3.90 -25.74
CA GLU A 446 1.08 4.52 -24.46
C GLU A 446 -0.17 5.02 -23.73
N PHE A 447 -1.08 5.68 -24.46
CA PHE A 447 -2.33 6.18 -23.90
C PHE A 447 -3.20 5.06 -23.35
N ALA A 448 -3.39 3.96 -24.09
CA ALA A 448 -4.22 2.84 -23.64
C ALA A 448 -3.65 2.17 -22.37
N ALA A 449 -2.32 1.94 -22.33
CA ALA A 449 -1.65 1.38 -21.16
C ALA A 449 -1.73 2.31 -19.95
N ALA A 450 -1.57 3.63 -20.16
CA ALA A 450 -1.71 4.63 -19.13
C ALA A 450 -3.16 4.75 -18.62
N LEU A 451 -4.14 4.70 -19.52
CA LEU A 451 -5.56 4.72 -19.17
C LEU A 451 -5.93 3.52 -18.30
N GLU A 452 -5.50 2.31 -18.66
CA GLU A 452 -5.71 1.10 -17.86
C GLU A 452 -5.09 1.19 -16.46
N ARG A 453 -4.01 1.97 -16.32
CA ARG A 453 -3.31 2.17 -15.05
C ARG A 453 -3.96 3.21 -14.13
N TYR A 454 -4.46 4.32 -14.70
CA TYR A 454 -5.00 5.43 -13.93
C TYR A 454 -6.49 5.31 -13.67
N THR A 455 -7.23 4.73 -14.60
CA THR A 455 -8.69 4.70 -14.49
C THR A 455 -9.12 3.75 -13.36
N PRO A 456 -10.03 4.18 -12.47
CA PRO A 456 -10.63 3.27 -11.48
C PRO A 456 -11.63 2.28 -12.14
N HIS A 457 -11.94 2.47 -13.42
CA HIS A 457 -12.91 1.68 -14.18
C HIS A 457 -12.27 0.42 -14.79
N SER A 458 -13.04 -0.65 -14.97
CA SER A 458 -12.51 -1.83 -15.67
C SER A 458 -12.39 -1.60 -17.18
N ARG A 459 -11.47 -2.33 -17.83
CA ARG A 459 -11.26 -2.26 -19.29
C ARG A 459 -12.55 -2.41 -20.10
N ALA A 460 -13.43 -3.30 -19.67
CA ALA A 460 -14.72 -3.54 -20.31
C ALA A 460 -15.62 -2.28 -20.40
N GLN A 461 -15.48 -1.33 -19.47
CA GLN A 461 -16.30 -0.12 -19.43
C GLN A 461 -15.85 0.95 -20.43
N TRP A 462 -14.56 0.98 -20.80
CA TRP A 462 -14.01 2.00 -21.69
C TRP A 462 -13.61 1.48 -23.08
N GLN A 463 -13.39 0.18 -23.23
CA GLN A 463 -12.99 -0.46 -24.48
C GLN A 463 -13.92 -0.16 -25.68
N PRO A 464 -15.27 -0.09 -25.54
CA PRO A 464 -16.13 0.28 -26.66
C PRO A 464 -15.90 1.71 -27.17
N TYR A 465 -15.70 2.67 -26.25
CA TYR A 465 -15.40 4.06 -26.61
C TYR A 465 -14.03 4.18 -27.27
N TRP A 466 -13.05 3.42 -26.76
CA TRP A 466 -11.72 3.33 -27.35
C TRP A 466 -11.75 2.80 -28.78
N LEU A 467 -12.47 1.70 -29.03
CA LEU A 467 -12.65 1.15 -30.37
C LEU A 467 -13.27 2.17 -31.33
N ASN A 468 -14.32 2.88 -30.90
CA ASN A 468 -14.98 3.88 -31.73
C ASN A 468 -14.07 5.08 -32.04
N ALA A 469 -13.29 5.55 -31.06
CA ALA A 469 -12.32 6.63 -31.26
C ALA A 469 -11.23 6.23 -32.26
N LEU A 470 -10.68 5.01 -32.15
CA LEU A 470 -9.71 4.49 -33.10
C LEU A 470 -10.29 4.38 -34.52
N LYS A 471 -11.54 3.90 -34.66
CA LYS A 471 -12.24 3.84 -35.96
C LYS A 471 -12.39 5.23 -36.58
N ALA A 472 -12.82 6.20 -35.79
CA ALA A 472 -12.97 7.58 -36.25
C ALA A 472 -11.63 8.20 -36.69
N LEU A 473 -10.56 8.02 -35.90
CA LEU A 473 -9.22 8.50 -36.25
C LEU A 473 -8.67 7.82 -37.50
N MET A 474 -8.88 6.51 -37.64
CA MET A 474 -8.41 5.79 -38.83
C MET A 474 -9.14 6.28 -40.08
N MET A 475 -10.47 6.40 -40.04
CA MET A 475 -11.26 6.90 -41.16
C MET A 475 -10.87 8.34 -41.55
N ALA A 476 -10.68 9.22 -40.56
CA ALA A 476 -10.24 10.60 -40.79
C ALA A 476 -8.78 10.66 -41.32
N GLY A 477 -7.90 9.78 -40.83
CA GLY A 477 -6.51 9.69 -41.27
C GLY A 477 -6.40 9.24 -42.72
N VAL A 478 -7.10 8.15 -43.06
CA VAL A 478 -7.06 7.55 -44.40
C VAL A 478 -7.68 8.45 -45.46
N THR A 479 -8.77 9.16 -45.15
CA THR A 479 -9.39 10.14 -46.08
C THR A 479 -8.49 11.33 -46.41
N ARG A 480 -7.47 11.61 -45.59
CA ARG A 480 -6.50 12.70 -45.84
C ARG A 480 -5.23 12.24 -46.55
N LEU A 481 -5.04 10.93 -46.75
CA LEU A 481 -3.87 10.43 -47.45
C LEU A 481 -3.89 10.86 -48.91
N GLN A 482 -2.86 11.59 -49.32
CA GLN A 482 -2.65 11.97 -50.72
C GLN A 482 -1.94 10.88 -51.51
N THR A 483 -1.21 10.01 -50.82
CA THR A 483 -0.45 8.88 -51.38
C THR A 483 -0.94 7.57 -50.77
N PRO A 484 -0.98 6.47 -51.54
CA PRO A 484 -1.31 5.16 -51.01
C PRO A 484 -0.29 4.72 -49.96
N ILE A 485 -0.76 3.96 -48.97
CA ILE A 485 0.04 3.41 -47.86
C ILE A 485 0.95 2.32 -48.42
N GLN A 486 2.23 2.30 -48.05
CA GLN A 486 3.11 1.21 -48.49
C GLN A 486 2.78 -0.11 -47.76
N PRO A 487 3.06 -1.29 -48.36
CA PRO A 487 2.66 -2.56 -47.76
C PRO A 487 3.28 -2.78 -46.37
N ASP A 488 4.55 -2.39 -46.21
CA ASP A 488 5.26 -2.50 -44.92
C ASP A 488 4.63 -1.61 -43.83
N GLU A 489 4.17 -0.41 -44.21
CA GLU A 489 3.46 0.51 -43.31
C GLU A 489 2.09 -0.04 -42.93
N ALA A 490 1.36 -0.59 -43.89
CA ALA A 490 0.06 -1.22 -43.65
C ALA A 490 0.19 -2.43 -42.70
N ILE A 491 1.21 -3.28 -42.89
CA ILE A 491 1.53 -4.39 -41.99
C ILE A 491 1.85 -3.88 -40.58
N HIS A 492 2.64 -2.81 -40.48
CA HIS A 492 2.97 -2.19 -39.21
C HIS A 492 1.71 -1.68 -38.48
N TYR A 493 0.85 -0.93 -39.16
CA TYR A 493 -0.39 -0.40 -38.59
C TYR A 493 -1.32 -1.52 -38.12
N LEU A 494 -1.50 -2.57 -38.92
CA LEU A 494 -2.31 -3.73 -38.54
C LEU A 494 -1.76 -4.45 -37.32
N THR A 495 -0.44 -4.58 -37.23
CA THR A 495 0.23 -5.20 -36.08
C THR A 495 -0.02 -4.40 -34.80
N VAL A 496 0.13 -3.08 -34.85
CA VAL A 496 -0.14 -2.19 -33.70
C VAL A 496 -1.63 -2.22 -33.32
N LEU A 497 -2.54 -2.15 -34.29
CA LEU A 497 -3.98 -2.23 -34.04
C LEU A 497 -4.39 -3.57 -33.41
N ASN A 498 -3.78 -4.67 -33.84
CA ASN A 498 -4.03 -5.99 -33.24
C ASN A 498 -3.56 -6.07 -31.78
N GLN A 499 -2.56 -5.28 -31.38
CA GLN A 499 -2.17 -5.16 -29.97
C GLN A 499 -3.14 -4.29 -29.17
N LEU A 500 -3.63 -3.20 -29.77
CA LEU A 500 -4.57 -2.27 -29.13
C LEU A 500 -5.97 -2.87 -28.96
N VAL A 501 -6.46 -3.57 -29.99
CA VAL A 501 -7.82 -4.12 -30.11
C VAL A 501 -7.81 -5.52 -30.76
N PRO A 502 -7.36 -6.57 -30.04
CA PRO A 502 -7.13 -7.91 -30.60
C PRO A 502 -8.35 -8.52 -31.30
N ASP A 503 -9.54 -8.35 -30.73
CA ASP A 503 -10.77 -8.96 -31.24
C ASP A 503 -11.44 -8.15 -32.38
N HIS A 504 -10.90 -6.98 -32.71
CA HIS A 504 -11.52 -6.04 -33.66
C HIS A 504 -10.55 -5.54 -34.74
N SER A 505 -9.36 -6.12 -34.87
CA SER A 505 -8.37 -5.70 -35.87
C SER A 505 -8.90 -5.82 -37.30
N SER A 506 -9.75 -6.82 -37.56
CA SER A 506 -10.45 -7.00 -38.84
C SER A 506 -11.32 -5.80 -39.26
N ASP A 507 -11.83 -5.04 -38.30
CA ASP A 507 -12.68 -3.88 -38.57
C ASP A 507 -11.90 -2.74 -39.25
N PHE A 508 -10.57 -2.75 -39.13
CA PHE A 508 -9.66 -1.78 -39.72
C PHE A 508 -9.01 -2.29 -41.01
N SER A 509 -8.90 -3.61 -41.16
CA SER A 509 -8.24 -4.25 -42.29
C SER A 509 -8.79 -3.80 -43.64
N ALA A 510 -10.11 -3.83 -43.83
CA ALA A 510 -10.70 -3.46 -45.13
C ALA A 510 -10.31 -2.02 -45.55
N LEU A 511 -10.44 -1.07 -44.61
CA LEU A 511 -10.18 0.34 -44.87
C LEU A 511 -8.69 0.65 -45.11
N LEU A 512 -7.78 -0.04 -44.41
CA LEU A 512 -6.33 0.10 -44.66
C LEU A 512 -5.92 -0.53 -46.00
N LEU A 513 -6.47 -1.71 -46.30
CA LEU A 513 -6.12 -2.45 -47.52
C LEU A 513 -6.64 -1.77 -48.79
N ASP A 514 -7.79 -1.10 -48.73
CA ASP A 514 -8.34 -0.34 -49.87
C ASP A 514 -7.43 0.83 -50.29
N HIS A 515 -6.64 1.36 -49.36
CA HIS A 515 -5.72 2.48 -49.58
C HIS A 515 -4.24 2.05 -49.64
N CYS A 516 -3.96 0.75 -49.58
CA CYS A 516 -2.62 0.20 -49.69
C CYS A 516 -2.17 0.18 -51.16
N SER A 517 -0.88 0.41 -51.41
CA SER A 517 -0.32 0.30 -52.74
C SER A 517 -0.35 -1.16 -53.24
N PRO A 518 -0.50 -1.37 -54.56
CA PRO A 518 -0.53 -2.73 -55.11
C PRO A 518 0.77 -3.48 -54.87
N LEU A 519 0.67 -4.74 -54.45
CA LEU A 519 1.77 -5.65 -54.21
C LEU A 519 2.40 -6.12 -55.52
N THR A 520 3.73 -6.16 -55.58
CA THR A 520 4.50 -6.55 -56.77
C THR A 520 5.02 -7.97 -56.75
N ASP A 521 5.07 -8.62 -55.58
CA ASP A 521 5.66 -9.93 -55.39
C ASP A 521 4.91 -10.77 -54.34
N VAL A 522 5.16 -12.08 -54.38
CA VAL A 522 4.48 -13.07 -53.54
C VAL A 522 4.95 -13.01 -52.08
N ALA A 523 6.18 -12.55 -51.81
CA ALA A 523 6.72 -12.49 -50.45
C ALA A 523 6.02 -11.39 -49.63
N SER A 524 5.82 -10.20 -50.21
CA SER A 524 5.03 -9.14 -49.57
C SER A 524 3.57 -9.54 -49.38
N LEU A 525 2.99 -10.30 -50.31
CA LEU A 525 1.65 -10.88 -50.13
C LEU A 525 1.59 -11.86 -48.96
N GLU A 526 2.59 -12.73 -48.80
CA GLU A 526 2.66 -13.66 -47.66
C GLU A 526 2.72 -12.89 -46.33
N GLN A 527 3.56 -11.85 -46.24
CA GLN A 527 3.69 -11.04 -45.04
C GLN A 527 2.39 -10.30 -44.71
N LEU A 528 1.75 -9.70 -45.71
CA LEU A 528 0.45 -9.04 -45.53
C LEU A 528 -0.63 -10.04 -45.10
N ARG A 529 -0.65 -11.24 -45.69
CA ARG A 529 -1.59 -12.31 -45.32
C ARG A 529 -1.43 -12.73 -43.87
N LYS A 530 -0.19 -12.82 -43.38
CA LYS A 530 0.08 -13.11 -41.95
C LYS A 530 -0.45 -12.02 -41.03
N ALA A 531 -0.39 -10.75 -41.43
CA ALA A 531 -0.88 -9.62 -40.63
C ALA A 531 -2.41 -9.51 -40.60
N VAL A 532 -3.08 -9.77 -41.72
CA VAL A 532 -4.55 -9.61 -41.85
C VAL A 532 -5.32 -10.87 -41.39
N GLY A 533 -4.66 -12.03 -41.42
CA GLY A 533 -5.24 -13.32 -41.06
C GLY A 533 -5.80 -14.11 -42.25
N PRO A 534 -6.09 -15.42 -42.04
CA PRO A 534 -6.41 -16.36 -43.11
C PRO A 534 -7.85 -16.21 -43.65
N THR A 535 -8.76 -15.60 -42.90
CA THR A 535 -10.20 -15.54 -43.25
C THR A 535 -10.59 -14.26 -44.00
N SER A 536 -9.80 -13.21 -43.90
CA SER A 536 -10.10 -11.90 -44.48
C SER A 536 -9.97 -11.91 -46.00
N VAL A 537 -10.97 -11.40 -46.71
CA VAL A 537 -10.94 -11.30 -48.19
C VAL A 537 -10.08 -10.11 -48.59
N LEU A 538 -9.01 -10.35 -49.36
CA LEU A 538 -8.15 -9.26 -49.85
C LEU A 538 -8.80 -8.54 -51.04
N PRO A 539 -8.82 -7.20 -51.04
CA PRO A 539 -9.40 -6.42 -52.14
C PRO A 539 -8.58 -6.53 -53.43
N ASN A 540 -9.26 -6.40 -54.57
CA ASN A 540 -8.66 -6.58 -55.89
C ASN A 540 -7.59 -5.51 -56.20
N SER A 541 -7.71 -4.31 -55.61
CA SER A 541 -6.75 -3.19 -55.75
C SER A 541 -5.34 -3.53 -55.28
N LEU A 542 -5.18 -4.50 -54.38
CA LEU A 542 -3.87 -4.93 -53.87
C LEU A 542 -3.04 -5.71 -54.88
N PHE A 543 -3.66 -6.28 -55.92
CA PHE A 543 -2.95 -7.16 -56.84
C PHE A 543 -2.46 -6.37 -58.04
N SER A 544 -1.15 -6.06 -58.10
CA SER A 544 -0.57 -5.40 -59.27
C SER A 544 -0.56 -6.31 -60.49
N SER A 545 -0.47 -5.70 -61.68
CA SER A 545 -0.27 -6.46 -62.92
C SER A 545 0.96 -7.34 -62.87
N THR A 546 2.03 -6.92 -62.18
CA THR A 546 3.27 -7.68 -62.03
C THR A 546 3.05 -8.96 -61.24
N LEU A 547 2.34 -8.88 -60.11
CA LEU A 547 2.03 -10.06 -59.29
C LEU A 547 1.13 -11.05 -60.04
N LEU A 548 0.11 -10.54 -60.75
CA LEU A 548 -0.75 -11.38 -61.58
C LEU A 548 0.02 -12.05 -62.73
N GLN A 549 1.02 -11.37 -63.31
CA GLN A 549 1.90 -11.94 -64.34
C GLN A 549 2.76 -13.08 -63.80
N ILE A 550 3.28 -12.97 -62.57
CA ILE A 550 4.03 -14.05 -61.91
C ILE A 550 3.14 -15.29 -61.81
N TRP A 551 1.93 -15.14 -61.28
CA TRP A 551 1.00 -16.27 -61.18
C TRP A 551 0.61 -16.85 -62.53
N LEU A 552 0.37 -16.03 -63.56
CA LEU A 552 0.07 -16.52 -64.91
C LEU A 552 1.26 -17.25 -65.56
N ALA A 553 2.50 -16.87 -65.25
CA ALA A 553 3.68 -17.57 -65.73
C ALA A 553 3.85 -18.96 -65.08
N GLU A 554 3.43 -19.09 -63.82
CA GLU A 554 3.53 -20.30 -63.00
C GLU A 554 2.29 -21.19 -63.07
N VAL A 555 1.12 -20.66 -63.46
CA VAL A 555 -0.17 -21.37 -63.39
C VAL A 555 -0.17 -22.69 -64.16
N LEU A 556 0.55 -22.73 -65.28
CA LEU A 556 0.64 -23.88 -66.18
C LEU A 556 1.87 -24.78 -65.94
N THR A 557 2.62 -24.52 -64.87
CA THR A 557 3.82 -25.29 -64.51
C THR A 557 3.52 -26.30 -63.40
N ASP A 558 4.41 -27.26 -63.21
CA ASP A 558 4.35 -28.25 -62.12
C ASP A 558 4.76 -27.67 -60.75
N ALA A 559 5.14 -26.39 -60.67
CA ALA A 559 5.48 -25.74 -59.41
C ALA A 559 4.23 -25.51 -58.54
N PRO A 560 4.36 -25.58 -57.19
CA PRO A 560 3.27 -25.26 -56.29
C PRO A 560 2.88 -23.78 -56.42
N LEU A 561 1.59 -23.47 -56.50
CA LEU A 561 1.11 -22.09 -56.58
C LEU A 561 0.57 -21.61 -55.24
N THR A 562 1.29 -20.66 -54.69
CA THR A 562 0.93 -20.00 -53.44
C THR A 562 0.15 -18.72 -53.76
N LEU A 563 -1.18 -18.83 -53.71
CA LEU A 563 -2.08 -17.70 -53.99
C LEU A 563 -2.41 -16.86 -52.74
N HIS A 564 -2.18 -17.41 -51.54
CA HIS A 564 -2.53 -16.77 -50.27
C HIS A 564 -4.00 -16.29 -50.25
N GLU A 565 -4.93 -17.23 -50.49
CA GLU A 565 -6.39 -17.04 -50.48
C GLU A 565 -6.93 -16.59 -49.11
N PRO A 566 -8.14 -15.98 -49.00
CA PRO A 566 -9.13 -15.69 -50.06
C PRO A 566 -8.95 -14.34 -50.76
N HIS A 567 -9.15 -14.32 -52.09
CA HIS A 567 -9.25 -13.14 -52.96
C HIS A 567 -9.96 -13.51 -54.29
N ALA A 568 -10.40 -12.52 -55.09
CA ALA A 568 -11.26 -12.77 -56.26
C ALA A 568 -10.61 -13.58 -57.39
N PHE A 569 -9.27 -13.55 -57.51
CA PHE A 569 -8.55 -14.22 -58.60
C PHE A 569 -8.21 -15.69 -58.29
N ALA A 570 -8.29 -16.09 -57.03
CA ALA A 570 -7.80 -17.38 -56.55
C ALA A 570 -8.48 -18.57 -57.25
N GLN A 571 -9.81 -18.57 -57.22
CA GLN A 571 -10.63 -19.64 -57.80
C GLN A 571 -10.38 -19.82 -59.29
N SER A 572 -10.25 -18.73 -60.05
CA SER A 572 -10.01 -18.79 -61.50
C SER A 572 -8.65 -19.42 -61.82
N LEU A 573 -7.59 -19.07 -61.08
CA LEU A 573 -6.25 -19.62 -61.29
C LEU A 573 -6.18 -21.11 -60.87
N THR A 574 -6.80 -21.47 -59.74
CA THR A 574 -6.85 -22.87 -59.28
C THR A 574 -7.67 -23.74 -60.24
N THR A 575 -8.81 -23.25 -60.73
CA THR A 575 -9.63 -23.97 -61.72
C THR A 575 -8.87 -24.17 -63.03
N LEU A 576 -8.13 -23.15 -63.49
CA LEU A 576 -7.31 -23.22 -64.70
C LEU A 576 -6.20 -24.27 -64.58
N ARG A 577 -5.44 -24.29 -63.47
CA ARG A 577 -4.41 -25.33 -63.25
C ARG A 577 -5.02 -26.72 -63.24
N ASN A 578 -6.08 -26.94 -62.47
CA ASN A 578 -6.69 -28.26 -62.35
C ASN A 578 -7.18 -28.76 -63.71
N ALA A 579 -7.82 -27.89 -64.49
CA ALA A 579 -8.27 -28.23 -65.83
C ALA A 579 -7.12 -28.57 -66.78
N GLN A 580 -5.98 -27.87 -66.69
CA GLN A 580 -4.78 -28.21 -67.47
C GLN A 580 -4.24 -29.60 -67.09
N GLN A 581 -4.10 -29.88 -65.79
CA GLN A 581 -3.62 -31.17 -65.30
C GLN A 581 -4.54 -32.32 -65.73
N ASP A 582 -5.86 -32.11 -65.69
CA ASP A 582 -6.84 -33.09 -66.15
C ASP A 582 -6.71 -33.36 -67.66
N VAL A 583 -6.49 -32.31 -68.48
CA VAL A 583 -6.21 -32.47 -69.91
C VAL A 583 -4.90 -33.23 -70.11
N LEU A 584 -3.82 -32.87 -69.42
CA LEU A 584 -2.53 -33.56 -69.55
C LEU A 584 -2.61 -35.03 -69.11
N ARG A 585 -3.39 -35.35 -68.08
CA ARG A 585 -3.60 -36.72 -67.61
C ARG A 585 -4.46 -37.56 -68.56
N ASN A 586 -5.55 -36.99 -69.06
CA ASN A 586 -6.56 -37.73 -69.81
C ASN A 586 -6.37 -37.70 -71.33
N VAL A 587 -5.73 -36.67 -71.87
CA VAL A 587 -5.38 -36.53 -73.29
C VAL A 587 -3.91 -36.86 -73.52
N GLY A 588 -3.03 -36.29 -72.69
CA GLY A 588 -1.57 -36.42 -72.84
C GLY A 588 -0.97 -35.39 -73.79
N MET A 589 0.16 -34.82 -73.39
CA MET A 589 0.86 -33.76 -74.17
C MET A 589 1.16 -34.20 -75.61
N LYS A 590 1.62 -35.44 -75.79
CA LYS A 590 1.91 -36.01 -77.11
C LYS A 590 0.66 -36.04 -78.00
N SER A 591 -0.51 -36.38 -77.45
CA SER A 591 -1.74 -36.41 -78.25
C SER A 591 -2.19 -35.01 -78.65
N LEU A 592 -1.95 -33.98 -77.82
CA LEU A 592 -2.24 -32.58 -78.16
C LEU A 592 -1.32 -32.10 -79.29
N THR A 593 -0.02 -32.42 -79.22
CA THR A 593 0.95 -32.04 -80.28
C THR A 593 0.68 -32.77 -81.59
N ASP A 594 0.37 -34.07 -81.54
CA ASP A 594 0.07 -34.86 -82.74
C ASP A 594 -1.20 -34.33 -83.43
N ALA A 595 -2.21 -33.94 -82.65
CA ALA A 595 -3.46 -33.40 -83.19
C ALA A 595 -3.26 -32.08 -83.93
N ALA A 596 -2.34 -31.22 -83.48
CA ALA A 596 -1.97 -30.00 -84.20
C ALA A 596 -1.35 -30.28 -85.60
N THR A 597 -0.81 -31.49 -85.81
CA THR A 597 -0.29 -31.95 -87.12
C THR A 597 -1.30 -32.78 -87.93
N GLY A 598 -2.56 -32.88 -87.46
CA GLY A 598 -3.63 -33.66 -88.09
C GLY A 598 -3.63 -35.15 -87.75
N ASN A 599 -2.77 -35.60 -86.82
CA ASN A 599 -2.66 -36.99 -86.42
C ASN A 599 -3.36 -37.24 -85.07
N LEU A 600 -4.26 -38.24 -85.01
CA LEU A 600 -5.00 -38.57 -83.79
C LEU A 600 -5.23 -40.07 -83.67
N SER A 601 -4.82 -40.65 -82.54
CA SER A 601 -5.18 -42.03 -82.19
C SER A 601 -6.58 -42.07 -81.58
N LEU A 602 -7.57 -42.50 -82.36
CA LEU A 602 -8.97 -42.59 -81.89
C LEU A 602 -9.17 -43.63 -80.78
N LYS A 603 -8.31 -44.67 -80.71
CA LYS A 603 -8.37 -45.71 -79.67
C LYS A 603 -8.08 -45.17 -78.26
N SER A 604 -7.41 -44.02 -78.14
CA SER A 604 -7.07 -43.40 -76.85
C SER A 604 -8.04 -42.32 -76.40
N VAL A 605 -9.04 -41.95 -77.22
CA VAL A 605 -10.03 -40.92 -76.88
C VAL A 605 -11.09 -41.51 -75.96
N LYS A 606 -11.07 -41.13 -74.68
CA LYS A 606 -12.05 -41.53 -73.66
C LYS A 606 -13.04 -40.39 -73.39
N THR A 607 -14.20 -40.71 -72.83
CA THR A 607 -15.18 -39.71 -72.37
C THR A 607 -14.57 -38.73 -71.35
N SER A 608 -13.69 -39.20 -70.46
CA SER A 608 -12.97 -38.36 -69.50
C SER A 608 -12.08 -37.30 -70.18
N ALA A 609 -11.51 -37.59 -71.35
CA ALA A 609 -10.71 -36.66 -72.13
C ALA A 609 -11.56 -35.50 -72.68
N LEU A 610 -12.75 -35.79 -73.22
CA LEU A 610 -13.71 -34.79 -73.68
C LEU A 610 -14.22 -33.91 -72.53
N THR A 611 -14.51 -34.51 -71.37
CA THR A 611 -14.88 -33.76 -70.16
C THR A 611 -13.77 -32.81 -69.72
N SER A 612 -12.51 -33.28 -69.71
CA SER A 612 -11.35 -32.47 -69.31
C SER A 612 -11.12 -31.28 -70.24
N VAL A 613 -11.25 -31.51 -71.55
CA VAL A 613 -11.15 -30.45 -72.56
C VAL A 613 -12.27 -29.42 -72.42
N THR A 614 -13.49 -29.87 -72.12
CA THR A 614 -14.63 -28.96 -71.87
C THR A 614 -14.40 -28.13 -70.61
N GLN A 615 -13.90 -28.75 -69.54
CA GLN A 615 -13.54 -28.06 -68.30
C GLN A 615 -12.42 -27.03 -68.51
N TRP A 616 -11.42 -27.35 -69.33
CA TRP A 616 -10.37 -26.39 -69.72
C TRP A 616 -10.94 -25.18 -70.44
N GLN A 617 -11.79 -25.37 -71.46
CA GLN A 617 -12.38 -24.26 -72.21
C GLN A 617 -13.29 -23.39 -71.34
N ASN A 618 -14.05 -23.99 -70.42
CA ASN A 618 -14.82 -23.25 -69.43
C ASN A 618 -13.91 -22.44 -68.49
N ALA A 619 -12.79 -23.01 -68.05
CA ALA A 619 -11.81 -22.33 -67.21
C ALA A 619 -11.17 -21.14 -67.93
N VAL A 620 -10.80 -21.28 -69.21
CA VAL A 620 -10.26 -20.19 -70.05
C VAL A 620 -11.30 -19.08 -70.27
N ALA A 621 -12.56 -19.44 -70.52
CA ALA A 621 -13.65 -18.47 -70.67
C ALA A 621 -13.92 -17.68 -69.37
N ALA A 622 -13.70 -18.29 -68.21
CA ALA A 622 -13.86 -17.67 -66.90
C ALA A 622 -12.73 -16.69 -66.50
N LEU A 623 -11.69 -16.51 -67.33
CA LEU A 623 -10.58 -15.58 -67.07
C LEU A 623 -10.89 -14.11 -67.36
N GLY A 624 -12.14 -13.75 -67.66
CA GLY A 624 -12.54 -12.38 -68.06
C GLY A 624 -12.04 -11.28 -67.11
N THR A 625 -12.19 -11.47 -65.80
CA THR A 625 -11.72 -10.50 -64.78
C THR A 625 -10.19 -10.37 -64.74
N LEU A 626 -9.46 -11.47 -64.96
CA LEU A 626 -7.99 -11.46 -65.05
C LEU A 626 -7.50 -10.80 -66.34
N ARG A 627 -8.19 -11.04 -67.47
CA ARG A 627 -7.87 -10.43 -68.76
C ARG A 627 -8.09 -8.91 -68.76
N ALA A 628 -8.98 -8.40 -67.91
CA ALA A 628 -9.16 -6.96 -67.71
C ALA A 628 -8.03 -6.32 -66.88
N ALA A 629 -7.36 -7.09 -66.01
CA ALA A 629 -6.36 -6.59 -65.07
C ALA A 629 -4.91 -6.65 -65.61
N VAL A 630 -4.65 -7.41 -66.68
CA VAL A 630 -3.30 -7.67 -67.20
C VAL A 630 -3.28 -7.61 -68.73
N THR A 631 -2.16 -7.18 -69.31
CA THR A 631 -1.94 -7.14 -70.76
C THR A 631 -2.09 -8.51 -71.43
N SER A 632 -2.54 -8.52 -72.68
CA SER A 632 -2.75 -9.75 -73.48
C SER A 632 -1.51 -10.64 -73.61
N ALA A 633 -0.30 -10.07 -73.68
CA ALA A 633 0.95 -10.83 -73.82
C ALA A 633 1.19 -11.85 -72.68
N SER A 634 0.67 -11.57 -71.49
CA SER A 634 0.81 -12.41 -70.30
C SER A 634 0.03 -13.73 -70.40
N PHE A 635 -0.93 -13.82 -71.33
CA PHE A 635 -1.73 -15.01 -71.59
C PHE A 635 -1.14 -15.92 -72.67
N SER A 636 -0.01 -15.56 -73.30
CA SER A 636 0.56 -16.29 -74.44
C SER A 636 0.72 -17.80 -74.24
N ARG A 637 1.15 -18.26 -73.06
CA ARG A 637 1.25 -19.70 -72.74
C ARG A 637 -0.12 -20.38 -72.65
N ILE A 638 -1.10 -19.70 -72.05
CA ILE A 638 -2.47 -20.17 -71.93
C ILE A 638 -3.13 -20.24 -73.31
N ASP A 639 -2.99 -19.18 -74.11
CA ASP A 639 -3.54 -19.11 -75.45
C ASP A 639 -2.89 -20.15 -76.39
N ALA A 640 -1.58 -20.41 -76.26
CA ALA A 640 -0.90 -21.46 -77.00
C ALA A 640 -1.39 -22.86 -76.61
N PHE A 641 -1.56 -23.14 -75.32
CA PHE A 641 -2.11 -24.41 -74.86
C PHE A 641 -3.58 -24.58 -75.25
N ASP A 642 -4.38 -23.51 -75.15
CA ASP A 642 -5.77 -23.51 -75.58
C ASP A 642 -5.90 -23.79 -77.08
N THR A 643 -5.01 -23.25 -77.90
CA THR A 643 -4.96 -23.54 -79.35
C THR A 643 -4.71 -25.05 -79.60
N GLN A 644 -3.81 -25.68 -78.85
CA GLN A 644 -3.57 -27.13 -78.97
C GLN A 644 -4.78 -27.95 -78.52
N VAL A 645 -5.45 -27.54 -77.44
CA VAL A 645 -6.66 -28.19 -76.93
C VAL A 645 -7.83 -28.05 -77.91
N GLN A 646 -7.99 -26.87 -78.52
CA GLN A 646 -8.99 -26.62 -79.56
C GLN A 646 -8.72 -27.47 -80.82
N ALA A 647 -7.49 -27.50 -81.32
CA ALA A 647 -7.11 -28.34 -82.46
C ALA A 647 -7.36 -29.83 -82.20
N TRP A 648 -7.06 -30.30 -80.99
CA TRP A 648 -7.41 -31.66 -80.57
C TRP A 648 -8.93 -31.88 -80.56
N ARG A 649 -9.70 -30.97 -79.97
CA ARG A 649 -11.17 -31.06 -79.91
C ARG A 649 -11.79 -31.08 -81.31
N GLU A 650 -11.35 -30.20 -82.20
CA GLU A 650 -11.83 -30.11 -83.57
C GLU A 650 -11.53 -31.38 -84.34
N LEU A 651 -10.31 -31.91 -84.26
CA LEU A 651 -9.92 -33.14 -84.94
C LEU A 651 -10.67 -34.36 -84.39
N VAL A 652 -10.83 -34.45 -83.07
CA VAL A 652 -11.66 -35.50 -82.44
C VAL A 652 -13.10 -35.39 -82.93
N THR A 653 -13.66 -34.19 -82.97
CA THR A 653 -15.02 -33.95 -83.45
C THR A 653 -15.13 -34.34 -84.92
N GLN A 654 -14.22 -33.91 -85.78
CA GLN A 654 -14.21 -34.25 -87.21
C GLN A 654 -14.09 -35.76 -87.48
N LYS A 655 -13.35 -36.49 -86.64
CA LYS A 655 -13.07 -37.92 -86.83
C LYS A 655 -14.08 -38.84 -86.16
N LEU A 656 -14.71 -38.42 -85.05
CA LEU A 656 -15.69 -39.22 -84.31
C LEU A 656 -17.15 -38.80 -84.56
N ALA A 657 -17.38 -37.57 -85.02
CA ALA A 657 -18.70 -37.04 -85.30
C ALA A 657 -18.76 -36.45 -86.72
N HIS A 658 -19.70 -36.91 -87.54
CA HIS A 658 -20.01 -36.20 -88.78
C HIS A 658 -20.74 -34.88 -88.44
N PRO A 659 -20.40 -33.74 -89.08
CA PRO A 659 -21.09 -32.49 -88.83
C PRO A 659 -22.59 -32.63 -89.15
N GLU A 660 -23.45 -32.14 -88.26
CA GLU A 660 -24.90 -32.13 -88.48
C GLU A 660 -25.26 -31.31 -89.71
N ALA A 661 -26.08 -31.87 -90.59
CA ALA A 661 -26.89 -31.05 -91.49
C ALA A 661 -28.05 -30.47 -90.65
N PRO A 662 -28.31 -29.15 -90.69
CA PRO A 662 -29.36 -28.54 -89.89
C PRO A 662 -30.72 -29.20 -90.14
N GLY A 663 -31.42 -29.58 -89.06
CA GLY A 663 -32.76 -30.19 -89.10
C GLY A 663 -32.83 -31.71 -88.92
N LYS A 664 -31.72 -32.42 -88.68
CA LYS A 664 -31.70 -33.86 -88.38
C LYS A 664 -31.54 -34.14 -86.87
N ARG A 665 -32.07 -35.28 -86.40
CA ARG A 665 -31.87 -35.79 -85.02
C ARG A 665 -31.01 -37.05 -85.08
N PHE A 666 -30.06 -37.18 -84.16
CA PHE A 666 -29.33 -38.44 -84.00
C PHE A 666 -30.20 -39.49 -83.32
N VAL A 667 -30.20 -40.69 -83.90
CA VAL A 667 -30.68 -41.91 -83.24
C VAL A 667 -29.45 -42.75 -82.96
N ILE A 668 -29.16 -42.97 -81.68
CA ILE A 668 -28.06 -43.80 -81.24
C ILE A 668 -28.62 -45.19 -80.98
N PHE A 669 -28.10 -46.19 -81.70
CA PHE A 669 -28.40 -47.58 -81.42
C PHE A 669 -27.28 -48.15 -80.56
N ASP A 670 -27.64 -48.86 -79.49
CA ASP A 670 -26.65 -49.69 -78.81
C ASP A 670 -26.32 -50.91 -79.69
N THR A 671 -25.16 -51.52 -79.46
CA THR A 671 -24.69 -52.65 -80.26
C THR A 671 -25.66 -53.84 -80.16
N SER A 672 -26.36 -53.98 -79.03
CA SER A 672 -27.34 -55.04 -78.77
C SER A 672 -28.56 -54.89 -79.70
N ALA A 673 -29.08 -53.68 -79.85
CA ALA A 673 -30.24 -53.36 -80.67
C ALA A 673 -29.97 -53.58 -82.17
N LEU A 674 -28.74 -53.32 -82.63
CA LEU A 674 -28.33 -53.60 -84.01
C LEU A 674 -28.10 -55.10 -84.26
N ILE A 675 -27.74 -55.87 -83.24
CA ILE A 675 -27.58 -57.33 -83.35
C ILE A 675 -28.95 -58.02 -83.34
N GLU A 676 -29.85 -57.62 -82.43
CA GLU A 676 -31.19 -58.21 -82.31
C GLU A 676 -32.10 -57.81 -83.47
N TYR A 677 -31.93 -56.60 -83.99
CA TYR A 677 -32.74 -56.07 -85.09
C TYR A 677 -31.83 -55.43 -86.16
N PRO A 678 -31.17 -56.24 -87.01
CA PRO A 678 -30.20 -55.72 -87.98
C PRO A 678 -30.82 -54.80 -89.05
N ASN A 679 -32.15 -54.82 -89.22
CA ASN A 679 -32.87 -53.97 -90.18
C ASN A 679 -33.35 -52.63 -89.58
N LEU A 680 -33.12 -52.39 -88.28
CA LEU A 680 -33.63 -51.20 -87.59
C LEU A 680 -33.17 -49.86 -88.20
N PRO A 681 -31.95 -49.72 -88.74
CA PRO A 681 -31.55 -48.50 -89.46
C PRO A 681 -32.38 -48.22 -90.72
N SER A 682 -32.85 -49.27 -91.40
CA SER A 682 -33.66 -49.18 -92.61
C SER A 682 -35.10 -48.72 -92.32
N CYS A 683 -35.57 -48.95 -91.09
CA CYS A 683 -36.93 -48.60 -90.66
C CYS A 683 -37.07 -47.14 -90.20
N LEU A 684 -35.97 -46.39 -90.05
CA LEU A 684 -35.96 -44.99 -89.59
C LEU A 684 -35.65 -43.97 -90.70
N GLN A 685 -35.55 -44.40 -91.96
CA GLN A 685 -35.33 -43.51 -93.11
C GLN A 685 -36.59 -42.77 -93.53
#